data_AF-A0A1D1ZTW1-F1
#
_entry.id   AF-A0A1D1ZTW1-F1
#
_cell.length_a   1.000
_cell.length_b   1.000
_cell.length_c   1.000
_cell.angle_alpha   90.00
_cell.angle_beta   90.00
_cell.angle_gamma   90.00
#
_symmetry.space_group_name_H-M   'P 1'
#
loop_
_entity.id
_entity.type
_entity.pdbx_description
1 polymer ?
#
loop_
_entity_poly.entity_id
_entity_poly.type
_entity_poly.pdbx_seq_one_letter_code
_entity_poly.pdbx_strand_id
1 'polypeptide(L)'
;MADAGSLWWPPFAQVSHELRTCSAEDQLQILQKYEKYLTAGVGHFRQPSAASKALIQGTAPLKLPDGGTFPPVSEVASAVLQLSADLVLDEVQAYIILARSSRHWVRDRGERWLTLSQRTAVHTLYYSERLQLLQIVQDLLEAGETGGSEDLDTFLQSRAVVLETEACRALLSSLGGEGLPPLHPGAGELAALAARERVLEQRALLSSLILLYYFPRQQATPARFLELGTAIHAHLLLPQLFHSIVARGDVQSTQKLGIVLLTEMLDTERLVSLVGTGEAPAPATYAFAASETLSKINGLVSSWWERAQALHSPLLLVWAAVLQLLQAGAGSEVEGARAQAHAELAGQLGALGTLCALSGLPGQTAAMTEAVNSVQLSAVSCVLCAFALTPLAAPLTATSEIVATLCHLFQDQPSLCEGLWQQARSSDAPLLSYLDGLRALFPAFPSPLYRLLAALASSPASAAAAVAYFACLPGLATLQALDGDVVSLDPGEGTRVVAGRDLRLDAAPSIHVPEGVPGQVLGTPPGFLELPVTWATAAGRHGAHPDLGLVGWTLACPEATGFLILIERGLAAQGALRDAPAAPAAAAELAAALALVARVVAADAGLALDLLHIAAPAAGEAARGAGWPSGGQAAGGADVLTLAIRVLAGVPLAGRARFGALAEDAATAEDGYDAMLADALNVCAVMVQLAPDRVVRAVTDHLLLERCWSRLARPDGPGRDCACALAAIRLATALLTHLPSSEVTEELVARCVLPLMTLAPQDPFGPASCQAMAARLRLVRLALTVPAWEAAGPRLLRLLGLGGERQRPGAANLVAALGQAGAAWAGAAAVVDAEACRREWLRLLPLLA
;
A
#
# COMPACT_ATOMS: atom_id res chain seq x y z
N MET A 1 -25.33 43.36 18.95
CA MET A 1 -25.64 43.49 17.51
C MET A 1 -24.77 42.46 16.80
N ALA A 2 -25.36 41.49 16.10
CA ALA A 2 -24.57 40.55 15.28
C ALA A 2 -24.02 41.34 14.09
N ASP A 3 -22.69 41.48 14.02
CA ASP A 3 -22.02 42.12 12.91
C ASP A 3 -22.03 41.17 11.70
N ALA A 4 -22.67 41.58 10.60
CA ALA A 4 -22.75 40.82 9.35
C ALA A 4 -21.36 40.44 8.83
N GLY A 5 -20.32 41.21 9.18
CA GLY A 5 -18.92 40.89 8.87
C GLY A 5 -18.41 39.59 9.48
N SER A 6 -18.98 39.14 10.61
CA SER A 6 -18.60 37.88 11.27
C SER A 6 -19.19 36.62 10.62
N LEU A 7 -20.23 36.78 9.78
CA LEU A 7 -20.95 35.68 9.12
C LEU A 7 -20.46 35.45 7.67
N TRP A 8 -19.67 36.37 7.12
CA TRP A 8 -19.11 36.31 5.78
C TRP A 8 -17.83 35.47 5.69
N TRP A 9 -17.62 34.75 4.58
CA TRP A 9 -16.38 34.03 4.24
C TRP A 9 -16.05 34.15 2.75
N PRO A 10 -14.77 34.13 2.31
CA PRO A 10 -14.42 34.06 0.89
C PRO A 10 -14.74 32.68 0.29
N PRO A 11 -14.90 32.52 -1.04
CA PRO A 11 -14.99 31.19 -1.65
C PRO A 11 -13.71 30.39 -1.38
N PHE A 12 -13.81 29.25 -0.70
CA PHE A 12 -12.61 28.50 -0.29
C PHE A 12 -11.87 27.85 -1.47
N ALA A 13 -12.55 27.59 -2.58
CA ALA A 13 -11.88 27.16 -3.82
C ALA A 13 -10.87 28.22 -4.31
N GLN A 14 -11.21 29.51 -4.15
CA GLN A 14 -10.29 30.61 -4.47
C GLN A 14 -9.12 30.65 -3.48
N VAL A 15 -9.39 30.48 -2.18
CA VAL A 15 -8.33 30.46 -1.15
C VAL A 15 -7.33 29.33 -1.41
N SER A 16 -7.83 28.12 -1.73
CA SER A 16 -6.99 26.99 -2.09
C SER A 16 -6.13 27.29 -3.33
N HIS A 17 -6.71 27.92 -4.35
CA HIS A 17 -5.96 28.33 -5.54
C HIS A 17 -4.90 29.39 -5.23
N GLU A 18 -5.23 30.41 -4.42
CA GLU A 18 -4.29 31.43 -3.95
C GLU A 18 -3.09 30.79 -3.23
N LEU A 19 -3.35 29.88 -2.29
CA LEU A 19 -2.29 29.17 -1.54
C LEU A 19 -1.40 28.30 -2.44
N ARG A 20 -1.98 27.64 -3.45
CA ARG A 20 -1.23 26.77 -4.39
C ARG A 20 -0.41 27.53 -5.44
N THR A 21 -0.73 28.80 -5.69
CA THR A 21 -0.10 29.59 -6.78
C THR A 21 0.77 30.73 -6.28
N CYS A 22 0.69 31.10 -5.01
CA CYS A 22 1.51 32.14 -4.41
C CYS A 22 2.96 31.70 -4.17
N SER A 23 3.84 32.68 -3.98
CA SER A 23 5.23 32.44 -3.57
C SER A 23 5.30 31.98 -2.11
N ALA A 24 6.39 31.31 -1.71
CA ALA A 24 6.59 30.91 -0.31
C ALA A 24 6.58 32.10 0.67
N GLU A 25 7.04 33.28 0.23
CA GLU A 25 7.04 34.50 1.04
C GLU A 25 5.61 35.06 1.26
N ASP A 26 4.73 34.91 0.26
CA ASP A 26 3.36 35.40 0.32
C ASP A 26 2.41 34.43 1.04
N GLN A 27 2.76 33.14 1.13
CA GLN A 27 1.95 32.11 1.78
C GLN A 27 1.58 32.49 3.21
N LEU A 28 2.54 32.97 4.01
CA LEU A 28 2.27 33.33 5.41
C LEU A 28 1.29 34.49 5.53
N GLN A 29 1.37 35.49 4.65
CA GLN A 29 0.44 36.63 4.65
C GLN A 29 -0.98 36.18 4.29
N ILE A 30 -1.11 35.27 3.34
CA ILE A 30 -2.40 34.66 2.95
C ILE A 30 -2.97 33.84 4.11
N LEU A 31 -2.14 33.06 4.81
CA LEU A 31 -2.56 32.30 5.98
C LEU A 31 -3.05 33.19 7.11
N GLN A 32 -2.32 34.26 7.43
CA GLN A 32 -2.72 35.26 8.43
C GLN A 32 -4.04 35.95 8.03
N LYS A 33 -4.21 36.27 6.74
CA LYS A 33 -5.44 36.87 6.21
C LYS A 33 -6.67 35.97 6.43
N TYR A 34 -6.51 34.65 6.29
CA TYR A 34 -7.61 33.69 6.38
C TYR A 34 -7.63 32.88 7.70
N GLU A 35 -6.77 33.19 8.66
CA GLU A 35 -6.53 32.43 9.89
C GLU A 35 -7.83 32.12 10.65
N LYS A 36 -8.71 33.10 10.80
CA LYS A 36 -9.98 32.94 11.54
C LYS A 36 -10.89 31.86 10.96
N TYR A 37 -10.80 31.62 9.65
CA TYR A 37 -11.58 30.59 8.97
C TYR A 37 -10.92 29.22 9.09
N LEU A 38 -9.59 29.18 8.91
CA LEU A 38 -8.79 27.96 8.99
C LEU A 38 -8.86 27.34 10.40
N THR A 39 -8.76 28.18 11.43
CA THR A 39 -8.84 27.75 12.83
C THR A 39 -10.24 27.32 13.25
N ALA A 40 -11.28 28.11 12.92
CA ALA A 40 -12.66 27.75 13.24
C ALA A 40 -13.19 26.53 12.44
N GLY A 41 -12.57 26.23 11.29
CA GLY A 41 -12.98 25.14 10.41
C GLY A 41 -14.48 25.20 10.07
N VAL A 42 -15.14 24.04 10.11
CA VAL A 42 -16.59 23.96 9.84
C VAL A 42 -17.46 24.60 10.93
N GLY A 43 -16.89 24.95 12.10
CA GLY A 43 -17.58 25.72 13.15
C GLY A 43 -17.90 27.16 12.73
N HIS A 44 -17.29 27.66 11.65
CA HIS A 44 -17.62 28.96 11.07
C HIS A 44 -19.04 29.03 10.46
N PHE A 45 -19.59 27.88 10.05
CA PHE A 45 -20.96 27.79 9.54
C PHE A 45 -21.93 27.63 10.73
N ARG A 46 -22.61 28.72 11.07
CA ARG A 46 -23.41 28.84 12.28
C ARG A 46 -24.83 28.34 12.07
N GLN A 47 -25.50 28.04 13.17
CA GLN A 47 -26.93 27.70 13.19
C GLN A 47 -27.81 28.96 13.02
N PRO A 48 -29.09 28.78 12.64
CA PRO A 48 -30.09 29.85 12.55
C PRO A 48 -30.18 30.70 13.83
N SER A 49 -30.40 32.01 13.69
CA SER A 49 -30.50 32.92 14.83
C SER A 49 -31.59 33.96 14.67
N ALA A 50 -32.23 34.36 15.78
CA ALA A 50 -33.28 35.38 15.75
C ALA A 50 -32.77 36.73 15.18
N ALA A 51 -31.50 37.05 15.39
CA ALA A 51 -30.87 38.24 14.84
C ALA A 51 -30.71 38.17 13.31
N SER A 52 -30.18 37.06 12.79
CA SER A 52 -30.00 36.85 11.35
C SER A 52 -31.34 36.74 10.62
N LYS A 53 -32.32 36.07 11.22
CA LYS A 53 -33.70 36.02 10.73
C LYS A 53 -34.31 37.41 10.58
N ALA A 54 -34.15 38.28 11.58
CA ALA A 54 -34.65 39.65 11.53
C ALA A 54 -33.97 40.49 10.44
N LEU A 55 -32.68 40.25 10.17
CA LEU A 55 -31.95 40.91 9.08
C LEU A 55 -32.48 40.49 7.70
N ILE A 56 -32.73 39.20 7.50
CA ILE A 56 -33.27 38.67 6.23
C ILE A 56 -34.72 39.09 5.98
N GLN A 57 -35.52 39.24 7.04
CA GLN A 57 -36.89 39.74 6.97
C GLN A 57 -36.97 41.27 6.86
N GLY A 58 -35.84 41.97 7.05
CA GLY A 58 -35.75 43.43 6.94
C GLY A 58 -35.71 43.92 5.50
N THR A 59 -35.99 45.22 5.31
CA THR A 59 -35.94 45.90 4.00
C THR A 59 -34.60 46.59 3.73
N ALA A 60 -33.65 46.51 4.66
CA ALA A 60 -32.34 47.12 4.51
C ALA A 60 -31.40 46.21 3.69
N PRO A 61 -30.57 46.77 2.79
CA PRO A 61 -29.53 45.99 2.11
C PRO A 61 -28.49 45.48 3.11
N LEU A 62 -28.06 44.22 2.92
CA LEU A 62 -27.02 43.59 3.72
C LEU A 62 -25.66 44.15 3.29
N LYS A 63 -24.94 44.78 4.23
CA LYS A 63 -23.57 45.28 4.01
C LYS A 63 -22.56 44.16 4.24
N LEU A 64 -21.66 43.99 3.27
CA LEU A 64 -20.55 43.06 3.35
C LEU A 64 -19.30 43.74 3.93
N PRO A 65 -18.42 42.97 4.58
CA PRO A 65 -17.18 43.51 5.16
C PRO A 65 -16.17 44.02 4.12
N ASP A 66 -16.28 43.62 2.85
CA ASP A 66 -15.47 44.12 1.73
C ASP A 66 -16.03 45.42 1.12
N GLY A 67 -17.07 46.01 1.71
CA GLY A 67 -17.74 47.21 1.21
C GLY A 67 -18.81 46.95 0.16
N GLY A 68 -19.01 45.68 -0.26
CA GLY A 68 -20.12 45.29 -1.11
C GLY A 68 -21.47 45.40 -0.40
N THR A 69 -22.55 45.52 -1.16
CA THR A 69 -23.92 45.40 -0.63
C THR A 69 -24.67 44.34 -1.41
N PHE A 70 -25.33 43.44 -0.68
CA PHE A 70 -26.36 42.62 -1.28
C PHE A 70 -27.70 43.39 -1.32
N PRO A 71 -28.50 43.22 -2.38
CA PRO A 71 -29.80 43.87 -2.50
C PRO A 71 -30.75 43.47 -1.35
N PRO A 72 -31.75 44.30 -1.02
CA PRO A 72 -32.70 44.02 0.05
C PRO A 72 -33.44 42.69 -0.18
N VAL A 73 -33.55 41.89 0.88
CA VAL A 73 -33.82 40.44 0.83
C VAL A 73 -35.32 40.10 0.79
N SER A 74 -36.21 41.08 0.86
CA SER A 74 -37.66 40.86 1.07
C SER A 74 -38.33 39.95 0.02
N GLU A 75 -37.81 39.90 -1.21
CA GLU A 75 -38.37 39.07 -2.29
C GLU A 75 -37.93 37.60 -2.24
N VAL A 76 -36.72 37.33 -1.72
CA VAL A 76 -36.15 35.97 -1.63
C VAL A 76 -36.09 35.45 -0.19
N ALA A 77 -36.60 36.20 0.79
CA ALA A 77 -36.60 35.84 2.20
C ALA A 77 -37.23 34.46 2.45
N SER A 78 -38.32 34.12 1.77
CA SER A 78 -38.95 32.79 1.90
C SER A 78 -38.03 31.66 1.44
N ALA A 79 -37.33 31.83 0.32
CA ALA A 79 -36.36 30.86 -0.19
C ALA A 79 -35.14 30.74 0.74
N VAL A 80 -34.63 31.85 1.26
CA VAL A 80 -33.52 31.88 2.21
C VAL A 80 -33.89 31.17 3.52
N LEU A 81 -35.08 31.44 4.06
CA LEU A 81 -35.57 30.80 5.28
C LEU A 81 -35.79 29.30 5.07
N GLN A 82 -36.25 28.89 3.88
CA GLN A 82 -36.34 27.48 3.52
C GLN A 82 -34.97 26.82 3.46
N LEU A 83 -33.99 27.43 2.78
CA LEU A 83 -32.62 26.92 2.72
C LEU A 83 -31.94 26.88 4.09
N SER A 84 -32.15 27.90 4.91
CA SER A 84 -31.66 27.97 6.29
C SER A 84 -32.20 26.80 7.12
N ALA A 85 -33.49 26.47 6.96
CA ALA A 85 -34.09 25.30 7.60
C ALA A 85 -33.58 23.97 7.03
N ASP A 86 -33.46 23.86 5.70
CA ASP A 86 -33.00 22.66 4.99
C ASP A 86 -31.51 22.34 5.26
N LEU A 87 -30.67 23.36 5.53
CA LEU A 87 -29.24 23.22 5.78
C LEU A 87 -28.85 23.36 7.26
N VAL A 88 -29.80 23.74 8.13
CA VAL A 88 -29.54 24.17 9.52
C VAL A 88 -28.42 25.22 9.58
N LEU A 89 -28.51 26.20 8.67
CA LEU A 89 -27.50 27.23 8.44
C LEU A 89 -28.07 28.61 8.78
N ASP A 90 -27.26 29.48 9.38
CA ASP A 90 -27.61 30.87 9.67
C ASP A 90 -28.24 31.56 8.44
N GLU A 91 -29.31 32.32 8.67
CA GLU A 91 -30.12 32.90 7.60
C GLU A 91 -29.30 33.84 6.68
N VAL A 92 -28.31 34.56 7.21
CA VAL A 92 -27.42 35.41 6.41
C VAL A 92 -26.47 34.55 5.58
N GLN A 93 -25.94 33.46 6.15
CA GLN A 93 -25.07 32.52 5.45
C GLN A 93 -25.81 31.74 4.36
N ALA A 94 -27.07 31.38 4.59
CA ALA A 94 -27.98 30.79 3.61
C ALA A 94 -28.25 31.73 2.42
N TYR A 95 -28.36 33.03 2.70
CA TYR A 95 -28.49 34.03 1.64
C TYR A 95 -27.19 34.21 0.84
N ILE A 96 -26.03 34.21 1.51
CA ILE A 96 -24.71 34.28 0.84
C ILE A 96 -24.53 33.13 -0.14
N ILE A 97 -24.83 31.90 0.28
CA ILE A 97 -24.67 30.72 -0.58
C ILE A 97 -25.67 30.72 -1.74
N LEU A 98 -26.92 31.16 -1.51
CA LEU A 98 -27.91 31.35 -2.56
C LEU A 98 -27.41 32.37 -3.60
N ALA A 99 -26.91 33.52 -3.17
CA ALA A 99 -26.39 34.56 -4.05
C ALA A 99 -25.16 34.09 -4.87
N ARG A 100 -24.35 33.18 -4.33
CA ARG A 100 -23.21 32.57 -5.03
C ARG A 100 -23.62 31.51 -6.04
N SER A 101 -24.61 30.69 -5.70
CA SER A 101 -25.10 29.62 -6.57
C SER A 101 -25.69 30.15 -7.88
N SER A 102 -26.31 31.34 -7.85
CA SER A 102 -26.81 32.00 -9.05
C SER A 102 -27.15 33.47 -8.80
N ARG A 103 -26.45 34.35 -9.53
CA ARG A 103 -26.73 35.80 -9.50
C ARG A 103 -28.09 36.16 -10.11
N HIS A 104 -28.65 35.32 -10.99
CA HIS A 104 -29.92 35.59 -11.68
C HIS A 104 -31.15 35.14 -10.88
N TRP A 105 -31.03 34.14 -9.99
CA TRP A 105 -32.14 33.75 -9.10
C TRP A 105 -32.49 34.83 -8.08
N VAL A 106 -31.51 35.67 -7.71
CA VAL A 106 -31.70 36.81 -6.78
C VAL A 106 -32.11 38.09 -7.51
N ARG A 107 -31.82 38.22 -8.83
CA ARG A 107 -32.05 39.46 -9.60
C ARG A 107 -33.28 39.44 -10.51
N ASP A 108 -33.60 38.32 -11.15
CA ASP A 108 -34.50 38.33 -12.31
C ASP A 108 -35.89 37.74 -12.04
N ARG A 109 -36.11 37.08 -10.90
CA ARG A 109 -37.41 36.51 -10.52
C ARG A 109 -37.57 36.49 -9.01
N GLY A 110 -38.52 37.25 -8.48
CA GLY A 110 -39.03 37.12 -7.10
C GLY A 110 -39.79 35.80 -6.89
N GLU A 111 -39.23 34.67 -7.33
CA GLU A 111 -39.76 33.33 -7.08
C GLU A 111 -39.66 33.06 -5.58
N ARG A 112 -40.81 32.93 -4.91
CA ARG A 112 -40.90 32.71 -3.46
C ARG A 112 -40.31 31.38 -2.99
N TRP A 113 -40.07 30.44 -3.92
CA TRP A 113 -39.68 29.05 -3.63
C TRP A 113 -38.71 28.54 -4.70
N LEU A 114 -37.71 27.75 -4.28
CA LEU A 114 -36.73 27.14 -5.18
C LEU A 114 -37.20 25.77 -5.67
N THR A 115 -36.93 25.45 -6.94
CA THR A 115 -37.11 24.08 -7.46
C THR A 115 -36.14 23.09 -6.79
N LEU A 116 -36.43 21.80 -6.88
CA LEU A 116 -35.52 20.76 -6.36
C LEU A 116 -34.12 20.88 -6.96
N SER A 117 -34.01 21.06 -8.29
CA SER A 117 -32.72 21.21 -8.97
C SER A 117 -31.89 22.40 -8.46
N GLN A 118 -32.54 23.54 -8.21
CA GLN A 118 -31.89 24.73 -7.67
C GLN A 118 -31.46 24.49 -6.22
N ARG A 119 -32.30 23.87 -5.39
CA ARG A 119 -31.93 23.50 -4.02
C ARG A 119 -30.74 22.55 -4.01
N THR A 120 -30.75 21.51 -4.85
CA THR A 120 -29.62 20.56 -4.96
C THR A 120 -28.32 21.28 -5.34
N ALA A 121 -28.36 22.25 -6.25
CA ALA A 121 -27.20 23.06 -6.60
C ALA A 121 -26.68 23.91 -5.42
N VAL A 122 -27.58 24.54 -4.66
CA VAL A 122 -27.20 25.30 -3.45
C VAL A 122 -26.61 24.39 -2.37
N HIS A 123 -27.22 23.23 -2.10
CA HIS A 123 -26.70 22.24 -1.15
C HIS A 123 -25.31 21.75 -1.56
N THR A 124 -25.14 21.39 -2.83
CA THR A 124 -23.84 20.94 -3.36
C THR A 124 -22.77 22.00 -3.16
N LEU A 125 -23.07 23.27 -3.48
CA LEU A 125 -22.13 24.37 -3.26
C LEU A 125 -21.79 24.54 -1.77
N TYR A 126 -22.80 24.52 -0.89
CA TYR A 126 -22.60 24.62 0.56
C TYR A 126 -21.66 23.54 1.10
N TYR A 127 -21.94 22.27 0.79
CA TYR A 127 -21.11 21.16 1.27
C TYR A 127 -19.71 21.18 0.64
N SER A 128 -19.59 21.56 -0.64
CA SER A 128 -18.29 21.72 -1.28
C SER A 128 -17.42 22.78 -0.61
N GLU A 129 -17.99 23.92 -0.18
CA GLU A 129 -17.26 24.96 0.56
C GLU A 129 -16.76 24.46 1.92
N ARG A 130 -17.57 23.66 2.63
CA ARG A 130 -17.17 23.03 3.92
C ARG A 130 -16.02 22.06 3.74
N LEU A 131 -16.15 21.14 2.77
CA LEU A 131 -15.11 20.15 2.49
C LEU A 131 -13.83 20.81 1.98
N GLN A 132 -13.93 21.84 1.14
CA GLN A 132 -12.77 22.57 0.64
C GLN A 132 -11.99 23.26 1.76
N LEU A 133 -12.69 23.79 2.78
CA LEU A 133 -12.03 24.34 3.96
C LEU A 133 -11.23 23.29 4.73
N LEU A 134 -11.80 22.11 4.96
CA LEU A 134 -11.10 21.00 5.62
C LEU A 134 -9.94 20.48 4.78
N GLN A 135 -10.11 20.41 3.46
CA GLN A 135 -9.03 20.03 2.55
C GLN A 135 -7.87 21.02 2.60
N ILE A 136 -8.13 22.33 2.67
CA ILE A 136 -7.06 23.34 2.84
C ILE A 136 -6.30 23.08 4.15
N VAL A 137 -7.00 22.78 5.25
CA VAL A 137 -6.33 22.47 6.53
C VAL A 137 -5.46 21.22 6.41
N GLN A 138 -5.93 20.17 5.74
CA GLN A 138 -5.13 18.96 5.50
C GLN A 138 -3.92 19.22 4.62
N ASP A 139 -4.11 19.91 3.49
CA ASP A 139 -3.03 20.28 2.57
C ASP A 139 -1.93 21.06 3.32
N LEU A 140 -2.32 21.94 4.25
CA LEU A 140 -1.38 22.70 5.08
C LEU A 140 -0.64 21.81 6.10
N LEU A 141 -1.34 20.91 6.77
CA LEU A 141 -0.73 19.97 7.73
C LEU A 141 0.28 19.04 7.03
N GLU A 142 -0.02 18.56 5.82
CA GLU A 142 0.90 17.74 5.02
C GLU A 142 2.09 18.56 4.49
N ALA A 143 1.84 19.79 4.06
CA ALA A 143 2.90 20.69 3.55
C ALA A 143 3.89 21.12 4.64
N GLY A 144 3.46 21.21 5.90
CA GLY A 144 4.33 21.53 7.03
C GLY A 144 5.48 20.55 7.23
N GLU A 145 5.36 19.32 6.73
CA GLU A 145 6.29 18.22 7.00
C GLU A 145 7.12 17.81 5.79
N THR A 146 6.55 17.91 4.59
CA THR A 146 7.18 17.46 3.34
C THR A 146 8.19 18.48 2.77
N GLY A 147 8.76 19.34 3.62
CA GLY A 147 9.69 20.41 3.23
C GLY A 147 9.02 21.78 3.07
N GLY A 148 7.95 22.05 3.81
CA GLY A 148 7.39 23.40 3.95
C GLY A 148 8.37 24.40 4.58
N SER A 149 8.04 25.70 4.48
CA SER A 149 8.82 26.74 5.15
C SER A 149 8.76 26.58 6.68
N GLU A 150 9.86 26.85 7.40
CA GLU A 150 9.88 26.91 8.88
C GLU A 150 8.78 27.84 9.45
N ASP A 151 8.42 28.89 8.70
CA ASP A 151 7.34 29.81 9.06
C ASP A 151 5.95 29.14 9.04
N LEU A 152 5.72 28.24 8.06
CA LEU A 152 4.48 27.48 7.97
C LEU A 152 4.37 26.51 9.15
N ASP A 153 5.45 25.79 9.46
CA ASP A 153 5.46 24.86 10.59
C ASP A 153 5.22 25.59 11.92
N THR A 154 5.90 26.72 12.14
CA THR A 154 5.69 27.58 13.32
C THR A 154 4.24 28.09 13.40
N PHE A 155 3.66 28.48 12.26
CA PHE A 155 2.26 28.88 12.18
C PHE A 155 1.34 27.74 12.60
N LEU A 156 1.50 26.54 12.05
CA LEU A 156 0.66 25.38 12.37
C LEU A 156 0.83 24.95 13.83
N GLN A 157 2.06 24.88 14.32
CA GLN A 157 2.37 24.48 15.69
C GLN A 157 1.69 25.38 16.73
N SER A 158 1.74 26.70 16.51
CA SER A 158 1.12 27.67 17.42
C SER A 158 -0.41 27.67 17.40
N ARG A 159 -1.04 27.05 16.38
CA ARG A 159 -2.51 26.92 16.28
C ARG A 159 -3.01 25.50 16.52
N ALA A 160 -2.12 24.53 16.71
CA ALA A 160 -2.46 23.12 16.75
C ALA A 160 -3.49 22.77 17.85
N VAL A 161 -3.40 23.37 19.04
CA VAL A 161 -4.39 23.21 20.13
C VAL A 161 -5.80 23.66 19.70
N VAL A 162 -5.89 24.80 19.00
CA VAL A 162 -7.16 25.35 18.53
C VAL A 162 -7.72 24.46 17.43
N LEU A 163 -6.90 24.08 16.45
CA LEU A 163 -7.27 23.19 15.36
C LEU A 163 -7.79 21.84 15.87
N GLU A 164 -7.08 21.23 16.83
CA GLU A 164 -7.50 19.97 17.46
C GLU A 164 -8.85 20.12 18.17
N THR A 165 -9.01 21.18 18.99
CA THR A 165 -10.23 21.42 19.75
C THR A 165 -11.44 21.65 18.83
N GLU A 166 -11.25 22.43 17.77
CA GLU A 166 -12.28 22.74 16.78
C GLU A 166 -12.66 21.51 15.97
N ALA A 167 -11.67 20.74 15.51
CA ALA A 167 -11.89 19.49 14.78
C ALA A 167 -12.60 18.42 15.64
N CYS A 168 -12.19 18.26 16.91
CA CYS A 168 -12.83 17.34 17.84
C CYS A 168 -14.30 17.72 18.09
N ARG A 169 -14.58 18.99 18.38
CA ARG A 169 -15.96 19.45 18.57
C ARG A 169 -16.79 19.22 17.31
N ALA A 170 -16.26 19.57 16.14
CA ALA A 170 -16.95 19.37 14.87
C ALA A 170 -17.25 17.89 14.63
N LEU A 171 -16.31 17.00 14.93
CA LEU A 171 -16.46 15.54 14.79
C LEU A 171 -17.45 14.96 15.79
N LEU A 172 -17.52 15.47 17.02
CA LEU A 172 -18.49 15.03 18.02
C LEU A 172 -19.91 15.49 17.68
N SER A 173 -20.05 16.76 17.26
CA SER A 173 -21.33 17.35 16.81
C SER A 173 -21.86 16.63 15.56
N SER A 174 -21.03 16.59 14.52
CA SER A 174 -20.65 15.37 13.81
C SER A 174 -21.54 14.12 13.94
N LEU A 175 -20.98 13.23 14.75
CA LEU A 175 -21.43 11.91 15.14
C LEU A 175 -22.72 11.93 15.98
N GLY A 176 -22.92 12.95 16.81
CA GLY A 176 -24.12 13.12 17.64
C GLY A 176 -25.39 13.45 16.85
N GLY A 177 -25.29 13.70 15.54
CA GLY A 177 -26.43 14.01 14.68
C GLY A 177 -26.91 15.47 14.77
N GLU A 178 -26.13 16.35 15.39
CA GLU A 178 -26.43 17.79 15.42
C GLU A 178 -26.39 18.36 14.00
N GLY A 179 -27.42 19.13 13.63
CA GLY A 179 -27.53 19.74 12.31
C GLY A 179 -28.15 18.86 11.23
N LEU A 180 -28.70 17.68 11.57
CA LEU A 180 -29.50 16.89 10.63
C LEU A 180 -30.79 17.65 10.27
N PRO A 181 -31.08 17.90 8.98
CA PRO A 181 -32.35 18.47 8.60
C PRO A 181 -33.49 17.48 8.90
N PRO A 182 -34.69 17.97 9.25
CA PRO A 182 -35.85 17.11 9.41
C PRO A 182 -36.12 16.32 8.12
N LEU A 183 -36.25 14.99 8.25
CA LEU A 183 -36.61 14.11 7.14
C LEU A 183 -38.04 14.42 6.69
N HIS A 184 -38.20 15.30 5.70
CA HIS A 184 -39.49 15.62 5.10
C HIS A 184 -39.92 14.60 4.04
N PRO A 185 -41.20 14.19 3.97
CA PRO A 185 -41.71 13.35 2.88
C PRO A 185 -41.53 14.07 1.54
N GLY A 186 -40.77 13.47 0.62
CA GLY A 186 -40.43 14.04 -0.69
C GLY A 186 -39.03 14.69 -0.80
N ALA A 187 -38.22 14.70 0.27
CA ALA A 187 -36.86 15.25 0.30
C ALA A 187 -35.74 14.21 0.15
N GLY A 188 -36.04 13.01 -0.37
CA GLY A 188 -35.12 11.86 -0.37
C GLY A 188 -33.75 12.15 -1.01
N GLU A 189 -33.71 12.92 -2.10
CA GLU A 189 -32.45 13.28 -2.79
C GLU A 189 -31.58 14.23 -1.96
N LEU A 190 -32.17 15.27 -1.38
CA LEU A 190 -31.43 16.24 -0.54
C LEU A 190 -30.97 15.59 0.77
N ALA A 191 -31.76 14.68 1.33
CA ALA A 191 -31.39 13.90 2.51
C ALA A 191 -30.23 12.93 2.22
N ALA A 192 -30.25 12.26 1.07
CA ALA A 192 -29.15 11.40 0.63
C ALA A 192 -27.86 12.19 0.39
N LEU A 193 -27.96 13.37 -0.24
CA LEU A 193 -26.85 14.29 -0.42
C LEU A 193 -26.27 14.72 0.95
N ALA A 194 -27.10 15.23 1.85
CA ALA A 194 -26.66 15.65 3.18
C ALA A 194 -25.99 14.50 3.97
N ALA A 195 -26.55 13.29 3.90
CA ALA A 195 -25.96 12.12 4.55
C ALA A 195 -24.58 11.77 3.98
N ARG A 196 -24.42 11.79 2.65
CA ARG A 196 -23.13 11.53 2.00
C ARG A 196 -22.09 12.59 2.39
N GLU A 197 -22.44 13.86 2.27
CA GLU A 197 -21.53 14.97 2.58
C GLU A 197 -21.12 14.97 4.06
N ARG A 198 -22.01 14.53 4.96
CA ARG A 198 -21.68 14.34 6.37
C ARG A 198 -20.61 13.27 6.61
N VAL A 199 -20.69 12.15 5.90
CA VAL A 199 -19.68 11.08 5.98
C VAL A 199 -18.34 11.56 5.43
N LEU A 200 -18.34 12.35 4.36
CA LEU A 200 -17.13 12.96 3.80
C LEU A 200 -16.50 13.98 4.76
N GLU A 201 -17.33 14.79 5.44
CA GLU A 201 -16.88 15.73 6.46
C GLU A 201 -16.26 15.00 7.66
N GLN A 202 -16.90 13.94 8.16
CA GLN A 202 -16.34 13.09 9.22
C GLN A 202 -14.98 12.51 8.80
N ARG A 203 -14.89 12.03 7.56
CA ARG A 203 -13.64 11.50 6.99
C ARG A 203 -12.54 12.55 6.98
N ALA A 204 -12.87 13.77 6.57
CA ALA A 204 -11.93 14.87 6.53
C ALA A 204 -11.48 15.31 7.93
N LEU A 205 -12.41 15.40 8.90
CA LEU A 205 -12.09 15.73 10.29
C LEU A 205 -11.19 14.67 10.94
N LEU A 206 -11.49 13.38 10.73
CA LEU A 206 -10.66 12.28 11.20
C LEU A 206 -9.25 12.35 10.60
N SER A 207 -9.14 12.65 9.30
CA SER A 207 -7.84 12.79 8.63
C SER A 207 -7.04 13.94 9.21
N SER A 208 -7.66 15.11 9.43
CA SER A 208 -6.98 16.25 10.07
C SER A 208 -6.51 15.92 11.49
N LEU A 209 -7.29 15.19 12.28
CA LEU A 209 -6.90 14.78 13.63
C LEU A 209 -5.74 13.78 13.61
N ILE A 210 -5.75 12.80 12.69
CA ILE A 210 -4.64 11.87 12.51
C ILE A 210 -3.36 12.65 12.18
N LEU A 211 -3.40 13.59 11.23
CA LEU A 211 -2.23 14.39 10.86
C LEU A 211 -1.73 15.27 12.02
N LEU A 212 -2.62 15.78 12.88
CA LEU A 212 -2.24 16.59 14.06
C LEU A 212 -1.54 15.79 15.16
N TYR A 213 -1.86 14.50 15.29
CA TYR A 213 -1.23 13.61 16.26
C TYR A 213 0.01 12.93 15.70
N TYR A 214 -0.08 12.42 14.47
CA TYR A 214 1.00 11.72 13.77
C TYR A 214 2.23 12.60 13.58
N PHE A 215 2.02 13.80 13.04
CA PHE A 215 3.05 14.82 13.11
C PHE A 215 2.88 15.49 14.46
N PRO A 216 3.81 15.33 15.42
CA PRO A 216 3.58 15.47 16.87
C PRO A 216 3.37 16.94 17.33
N ARG A 217 2.44 17.63 16.67
CA ARG A 217 2.02 19.00 16.92
C ARG A 217 1.17 19.07 18.16
N GLN A 218 0.39 18.01 18.43
CA GLN A 218 -0.36 17.79 19.67
C GLN A 218 -0.18 16.37 20.19
N GLN A 219 -0.23 16.22 21.51
CA GLN A 219 -0.26 14.91 22.15
C GLN A 219 -1.69 14.58 22.57
N ALA A 220 -2.17 13.40 22.17
CA ALA A 220 -3.47 12.91 22.58
C ALA A 220 -3.52 12.71 24.11
N THR A 221 -4.59 13.19 24.73
CA THR A 221 -4.81 12.99 26.17
C THR A 221 -5.75 11.81 26.42
N PRO A 222 -5.63 11.09 27.54
CA PRO A 222 -6.55 10.01 27.87
C PRO A 222 -8.01 10.46 27.99
N ALA A 223 -8.25 11.70 28.44
CA ALA A 223 -9.59 12.29 28.47
C ALA A 223 -10.18 12.43 27.06
N ARG A 224 -9.37 12.91 26.11
CA ARG A 224 -9.78 13.02 24.70
C ARG A 224 -10.02 11.65 24.08
N PHE A 225 -9.17 10.66 24.40
CA PHE A 225 -9.37 9.27 23.95
C PHE A 225 -10.72 8.72 24.42
N LEU A 226 -11.07 8.91 25.69
CA LEU A 226 -12.36 8.44 26.23
C LEU A 226 -13.55 9.12 25.55
N GLU A 227 -13.48 10.42 25.32
CA GLU A 227 -14.53 11.20 24.65
C GLU A 227 -14.74 10.73 23.20
N LEU A 228 -13.67 10.71 22.40
CA LEU A 228 -13.73 10.29 21.00
C LEU A 228 -14.02 8.80 20.86
N GLY A 229 -13.40 7.94 21.67
CA GLY A 229 -13.62 6.50 21.62
C GLY A 229 -15.06 6.11 21.94
N THR A 230 -15.69 6.80 22.90
CA THR A 230 -17.13 6.61 23.20
C THR A 230 -17.99 7.01 22.00
N ALA A 231 -17.75 8.18 21.43
CA ALA A 231 -18.53 8.69 20.30
C ALA A 231 -18.33 7.85 19.02
N ILE A 232 -17.08 7.50 18.70
CA ILE A 232 -16.73 6.67 17.53
C ILE A 232 -17.39 5.30 17.65
N HIS A 233 -17.30 4.63 18.79
CA HIS A 233 -17.95 3.33 18.95
C HIS A 233 -19.48 3.45 18.82
N ALA A 234 -20.10 4.39 19.54
CA ALA A 234 -21.56 4.52 19.56
C ALA A 234 -22.16 4.97 18.22
N HIS A 235 -21.48 5.87 17.50
CA HIS A 235 -22.06 6.61 16.39
C HIS A 235 -21.42 6.32 15.03
N LEU A 236 -20.16 5.86 14.99
CA LEU A 236 -19.45 5.57 13.74
C LEU A 236 -19.36 4.07 13.46
N LEU A 237 -18.89 3.27 14.42
CA LEU A 237 -18.65 1.84 14.23
C LEU A 237 -19.94 1.02 14.23
N LEU A 238 -20.96 1.43 14.99
CA LEU A 238 -22.26 0.78 14.98
C LEU A 238 -23.14 1.28 13.81
N PRO A 239 -23.99 0.41 13.22
CA PRO A 239 -24.85 0.80 12.11
C PRO A 239 -25.79 1.96 12.46
N GLN A 240 -25.75 3.03 11.67
CA GLN A 240 -26.67 4.16 11.74
C GLN A 240 -27.72 4.08 10.64
N LEU A 241 -28.90 4.69 10.86
CA LEU A 241 -29.98 4.73 9.88
C LEU A 241 -29.52 5.33 8.54
N PHE A 242 -28.70 6.38 8.55
CA PHE A 242 -28.22 7.03 7.34
C PHE A 242 -27.09 6.26 6.62
N HIS A 243 -26.41 5.29 7.26
CA HIS A 243 -25.44 4.44 6.57
C HIS A 243 -26.09 3.60 5.46
N SER A 244 -27.42 3.38 5.54
CA SER A 244 -28.17 2.63 4.53
C SER A 244 -28.38 3.38 3.21
N ILE A 245 -28.24 4.72 3.21
CA ILE A 245 -28.48 5.60 2.04
C ILE A 245 -27.20 6.20 1.46
N VAL A 246 -26.04 5.98 2.09
CA VAL A 246 -24.72 6.43 1.62
C VAL A 246 -23.99 5.26 0.94
N ALA A 247 -23.07 5.57 0.02
CA ALA A 247 -22.20 4.56 -0.58
C ALA A 247 -21.41 3.81 0.50
N ARG A 248 -21.49 2.48 0.50
CA ARG A 248 -20.85 1.62 1.51
C ARG A 248 -19.34 1.89 1.64
N GLY A 249 -18.65 2.18 0.54
CA GLY A 249 -17.21 2.46 0.53
C GLY A 249 -16.82 3.72 1.31
N ASP A 250 -17.62 4.78 1.23
CA ASP A 250 -17.37 6.04 1.96
C ASP A 250 -17.51 5.81 3.47
N VAL A 251 -18.59 5.13 3.88
CA VAL A 251 -18.82 4.78 5.29
C VAL A 251 -17.69 3.93 5.86
N GLN A 252 -17.31 2.86 5.16
CA GLN A 252 -16.24 1.97 5.59
C GLN A 252 -14.90 2.70 5.72
N SER A 253 -14.57 3.59 4.77
CA SER A 253 -13.33 4.37 4.83
C SER A 253 -13.30 5.30 6.05
N THR A 254 -14.42 5.96 6.36
CA THR A 254 -14.54 6.80 7.56
C THR A 254 -14.43 5.98 8.84
N GLN A 255 -15.08 4.81 8.91
CA GLN A 255 -14.98 3.93 10.08
C GLN A 255 -13.55 3.43 10.32
N LYS A 256 -12.82 3.08 9.26
CA LYS A 256 -11.40 2.67 9.34
C LYS A 256 -10.52 3.79 9.88
N LEU A 257 -10.70 5.03 9.42
CA LEU A 257 -9.97 6.19 9.97
C LEU A 257 -10.29 6.43 11.45
N GLY A 258 -11.51 6.15 11.90
CA GLY A 258 -11.85 6.20 13.33
C GLY A 258 -11.00 5.26 14.17
N ILE A 259 -10.74 4.05 13.66
CA ILE A 259 -9.84 3.08 14.33
C ILE A 259 -8.39 3.55 14.27
N VAL A 260 -7.91 4.00 13.11
CA VAL A 260 -6.53 4.51 12.96
C VAL A 260 -6.27 5.69 13.92
N LEU A 261 -7.21 6.62 14.02
CA LEU A 261 -7.11 7.75 14.95
C LEU A 261 -6.96 7.27 16.40
N LEU A 262 -7.83 6.36 16.85
CA LEU A 262 -7.76 5.85 18.22
C LEU A 262 -6.47 5.05 18.47
N THR A 263 -5.97 4.31 17.47
CA THR A 263 -4.68 3.62 17.56
C THR A 263 -3.52 4.61 17.70
N GLU A 264 -3.51 5.69 16.92
CA GLU A 264 -2.50 6.76 17.01
C GLU A 264 -2.52 7.45 18.36
N MET A 265 -3.72 7.75 18.90
CA MET A 265 -3.88 8.39 20.19
C MET A 265 -3.31 7.57 21.37
N LEU A 266 -3.10 6.26 21.21
CA LEU A 266 -2.44 5.44 22.23
C LEU A 266 -0.93 5.67 22.28
N ASP A 267 -0.32 6.38 21.33
CA ASP A 267 1.10 6.72 21.29
C ASP A 267 2.00 5.49 21.54
N THR A 268 1.74 4.45 20.72
CA THR A 268 2.43 3.15 20.84
C THR A 268 3.92 3.26 20.59
N GLU A 269 4.33 4.20 19.75
CA GLU A 269 5.73 4.46 19.44
C GLU A 269 6.49 4.92 20.70
N ARG A 270 5.96 5.92 21.43
CA ARG A 270 6.57 6.37 22.68
C ARG A 270 6.63 5.27 23.72
N LEU A 271 5.60 4.43 23.82
CA LEU A 271 5.59 3.31 24.75
C LEU A 271 6.71 2.29 24.43
N VAL A 272 6.87 1.92 23.16
CA VAL A 272 7.94 1.03 22.71
C VAL A 272 9.32 1.66 22.97
N SER A 273 9.47 2.96 22.72
CA SER A 273 10.71 3.69 23.00
C SER A 273 11.11 3.63 24.47
N LEU A 274 10.16 3.85 25.39
CA LEU A 274 10.43 3.81 26.83
C LEU A 274 10.87 2.41 27.28
N VAL A 275 10.17 1.37 26.80
CA VAL A 275 10.53 -0.01 27.10
C VAL A 275 11.91 -0.37 26.52
N GLY A 276 12.21 0.11 25.31
CA GLY A 276 13.49 -0.10 24.64
C GLY A 276 14.69 0.53 25.36
N THR A 277 14.50 1.66 26.04
CA THR A 277 15.54 2.29 26.88
C THR A 277 15.65 1.69 28.28
N GLY A 278 14.76 0.74 28.63
CA GLY A 278 14.68 0.15 29.97
C GLY A 278 14.00 1.05 31.00
N GLU A 279 13.37 2.14 30.57
CA GLU A 279 12.60 3.03 31.45
C GLU A 279 11.20 2.47 31.70
N ALA A 280 10.81 2.35 32.96
CA ALA A 280 9.46 1.92 33.31
C ALA A 280 8.43 3.00 32.88
N PRO A 281 7.41 2.65 32.07
CA PRO A 281 6.38 3.62 31.68
C PRO A 281 5.64 4.14 32.91
N ALA A 282 5.71 5.45 33.15
CA ALA A 282 5.10 6.11 34.30
C ALA A 282 4.13 7.21 33.82
N PRO A 283 3.14 7.62 34.62
CA PRO A 283 2.16 8.64 34.20
C PRO A 283 2.76 9.96 33.71
N ALA A 284 3.95 10.32 34.20
CA ALA A 284 4.67 11.53 33.76
C ALA A 284 5.33 11.39 32.38
N THR A 285 5.73 10.18 32.01
CA THR A 285 6.40 9.89 30.72
C THR A 285 5.44 9.30 29.70
N TYR A 286 4.33 8.71 30.13
CA TYR A 286 3.27 8.14 29.29
C TYR A 286 1.92 8.28 30.00
N ALA A 287 1.08 9.20 29.54
CA ALA A 287 -0.13 9.63 30.25
C ALA A 287 -1.15 8.50 30.49
N PHE A 288 -1.13 7.47 29.65
CA PHE A 288 -2.01 6.32 29.75
C PHE A 288 -1.62 5.33 30.87
N ALA A 289 -0.42 5.44 31.47
CA ALA A 289 0.05 4.56 32.55
C ALA A 289 -0.63 4.80 33.91
N ALA A 290 -1.42 5.87 34.08
CA ALA A 290 -2.10 6.15 35.35
C ALA A 290 -3.18 5.09 35.66
N SER A 291 -3.20 4.53 36.87
CA SER A 291 -4.12 3.43 37.23
C SER A 291 -5.60 3.76 37.03
N GLU A 292 -6.05 4.97 37.39
CA GLU A 292 -7.44 5.40 37.18
C GLU A 292 -7.76 5.50 35.67
N THR A 293 -6.82 6.01 34.88
CA THR A 293 -6.91 6.10 33.42
C THR A 293 -7.00 4.71 32.79
N LEU A 294 -6.13 3.78 33.18
CA LEU A 294 -6.12 2.40 32.70
C LEU A 294 -7.47 1.71 32.94
N SER A 295 -8.02 1.85 34.15
CA SER A 295 -9.33 1.28 34.49
C SER A 295 -10.45 1.84 33.62
N LYS A 296 -10.48 3.16 33.40
CA LYS A 296 -11.51 3.82 32.55
C LYS A 296 -11.41 3.39 31.10
N ILE A 297 -10.19 3.39 30.53
CA ILE A 297 -9.98 3.02 29.12
C ILE A 297 -10.27 1.53 28.93
N ASN A 298 -9.80 0.68 29.83
CA ASN A 298 -10.12 -0.74 29.76
C ASN A 298 -11.64 -0.96 29.86
N GLY A 299 -12.34 -0.25 30.76
CA GLY A 299 -13.79 -0.30 30.84
C GLY A 299 -14.48 0.10 29.53
N LEU A 300 -14.00 1.16 28.86
CA LEU A 300 -14.49 1.58 27.55
C LEU A 300 -14.24 0.49 26.49
N VAL A 301 -12.99 0.03 26.32
CA VAL A 301 -12.62 -0.94 25.28
C VAL A 301 -13.31 -2.29 25.51
N SER A 302 -13.41 -2.76 26.76
CA SER A 302 -14.15 -3.98 27.11
C SER A 302 -15.65 -3.85 26.84
N SER A 303 -16.24 -2.65 26.92
CA SER A 303 -17.66 -2.46 26.60
C SER A 303 -18.01 -2.74 25.14
N TRP A 304 -17.02 -2.82 24.25
CA TRP A 304 -17.21 -3.07 22.83
C TRP A 304 -17.39 -4.54 22.50
N TRP A 305 -16.97 -5.45 23.39
CA TRP A 305 -16.87 -6.88 23.11
C TRP A 305 -18.19 -7.51 22.64
N GLU A 306 -19.31 -7.17 23.27
CA GLU A 306 -20.64 -7.72 22.92
C GLU A 306 -21.03 -7.47 21.45
N ARG A 307 -20.50 -6.40 20.85
CA ARG A 307 -20.81 -5.98 19.47
C ARG A 307 -19.56 -5.92 18.60
N ALA A 308 -18.46 -6.51 19.05
CA ALA A 308 -17.19 -6.44 18.36
C ALA A 308 -17.31 -7.14 16.99
N GLN A 309 -16.78 -6.45 15.98
CA GLN A 309 -16.67 -6.94 14.61
C GLN A 309 -15.21 -6.86 14.20
N ALA A 310 -14.87 -7.42 13.04
CA ALA A 310 -13.51 -7.39 12.48
C ALA A 310 -12.86 -6.00 12.56
N LEU A 311 -13.62 -4.91 12.33
CA LEU A 311 -13.07 -3.56 12.37
C LEU A 311 -12.56 -3.11 13.77
N HIS A 312 -13.04 -3.70 14.86
CA HIS A 312 -12.61 -3.37 16.23
C HIS A 312 -11.29 -4.06 16.58
N SER A 313 -10.96 -5.16 15.91
CA SER A 313 -9.90 -6.07 16.33
C SER A 313 -8.50 -5.47 16.35
N PRO A 314 -8.09 -4.54 15.45
CA PRO A 314 -6.81 -3.86 15.55
C PRO A 314 -6.62 -3.11 16.87
N LEU A 315 -7.63 -2.33 17.28
CA LEU A 315 -7.55 -1.54 18.50
C LEU A 315 -7.58 -2.42 19.76
N LEU A 316 -8.34 -3.52 19.74
CA LEU A 316 -8.31 -4.53 20.81
C LEU A 316 -6.90 -5.14 20.96
N LEU A 317 -6.27 -5.51 19.85
CA LEU A 317 -4.92 -6.09 19.85
C LEU A 317 -3.88 -5.09 20.36
N VAL A 318 -3.95 -3.84 19.89
CA VAL A 318 -3.03 -2.78 20.33
C VAL A 318 -3.23 -2.46 21.80
N TRP A 319 -4.47 -2.39 22.28
CA TRP A 319 -4.75 -2.18 23.69
C TRP A 319 -4.23 -3.33 24.57
N ALA A 320 -4.36 -4.58 24.10
CA ALA A 320 -3.75 -5.73 24.77
C ALA A 320 -2.23 -5.59 24.89
N ALA A 321 -1.56 -5.17 23.80
CA ALA A 321 -0.12 -4.93 23.79
C ALA A 321 0.30 -3.80 24.76
N VAL A 322 -0.45 -2.70 24.79
CA VAL A 322 -0.25 -1.60 25.75
C VAL A 322 -0.36 -2.10 27.18
N LEU A 323 -1.43 -2.83 27.53
CA LEU A 323 -1.61 -3.40 28.86
C LEU A 323 -0.45 -4.33 29.25
N GLN A 324 0.04 -5.15 28.33
CA GLN A 324 1.13 -6.08 28.56
C GLN A 324 2.48 -5.36 28.83
N LEU A 325 2.80 -4.33 28.05
CA LEU A 325 4.03 -3.54 28.24
C LEU A 325 4.01 -2.72 29.54
N LEU A 326 2.85 -2.19 29.93
CA LEU A 326 2.68 -1.49 31.20
C LEU A 326 2.84 -2.44 32.41
N GLN A 327 2.53 -3.73 32.25
CA GLN A 327 2.67 -4.73 33.31
C GLN A 327 4.08 -5.28 33.47
N ALA A 328 4.90 -5.29 32.41
CA ALA A 328 6.27 -5.75 32.49
C ALA A 328 7.08 -5.02 33.58
N GLY A 329 6.66 -3.81 33.99
CA GLY A 329 7.21 -3.06 35.13
C GLY A 329 6.52 -3.27 36.49
N ALA A 330 5.32 -3.88 36.56
CA ALA A 330 4.47 -3.89 37.77
C ALA A 330 4.01 -5.28 38.26
N GLY A 331 4.05 -6.34 37.42
CA GLY A 331 3.76 -7.72 37.82
C GLY A 331 2.30 -8.02 38.23
N SER A 332 1.31 -7.30 37.70
CA SER A 332 -0.12 -7.48 38.05
C SER A 332 -0.79 -8.61 37.25
N GLU A 333 -1.05 -9.75 37.87
CA GLU A 333 -1.75 -10.90 37.25
C GLU A 333 -3.14 -10.56 36.68
N VAL A 334 -3.86 -9.61 37.31
CA VAL A 334 -5.21 -9.21 36.90
C VAL A 334 -5.20 -8.46 35.57
N GLU A 335 -4.26 -7.55 35.38
CA GLU A 335 -4.11 -6.85 34.11
C GLU A 335 -3.62 -7.82 33.02
N GLY A 336 -2.84 -8.83 33.38
CA GLY A 336 -2.32 -9.83 32.43
C GLY A 336 -3.42 -10.68 31.86
N ALA A 337 -4.36 -11.12 32.71
CA ALA A 337 -5.57 -11.79 32.28
C ALA A 337 -6.44 -10.92 31.35
N ARG A 338 -6.49 -9.60 31.58
CA ARG A 338 -7.24 -8.68 30.71
C ARG A 338 -6.55 -8.49 29.36
N ALA A 339 -5.23 -8.30 29.34
CA ALA A 339 -4.45 -8.20 28.11
C ALA A 339 -4.66 -9.45 27.25
N GLN A 340 -4.56 -10.64 27.87
CA GLN A 340 -4.81 -11.91 27.19
C GLN A 340 -6.23 -12.00 26.61
N ALA A 341 -7.26 -11.61 27.37
CA ALA A 341 -8.64 -11.65 26.89
C ALA A 341 -8.89 -10.74 25.67
N HIS A 342 -8.32 -9.52 25.67
CA HIS A 342 -8.38 -8.62 24.50
C HIS A 342 -7.65 -9.21 23.30
N ALA A 343 -6.45 -9.78 23.50
CA ALA A 343 -5.65 -10.39 22.44
C ALA A 343 -6.35 -11.61 21.81
N GLU A 344 -6.96 -12.48 22.63
CA GLU A 344 -7.72 -13.64 22.15
C GLU A 344 -8.91 -13.25 21.29
N LEU A 345 -9.72 -12.28 21.76
CA LEU A 345 -10.85 -11.77 20.98
C LEU A 345 -10.37 -11.10 19.67
N ALA A 346 -9.29 -10.32 19.73
CA ALA A 346 -8.72 -9.68 18.55
C ALA A 346 -8.22 -10.71 17.52
N GLY A 347 -7.58 -11.80 17.98
CA GLY A 347 -7.15 -12.91 17.15
C GLY A 347 -8.32 -13.63 16.47
N GLN A 348 -9.39 -13.94 17.23
CA GLN A 348 -10.62 -14.55 16.68
C GLN A 348 -11.29 -13.69 15.60
N LEU A 349 -11.14 -12.37 15.71
CA LEU A 349 -11.68 -11.39 14.77
C LEU A 349 -10.69 -11.00 13.65
N GLY A 350 -9.54 -11.67 13.54
CA GLY A 350 -8.58 -11.48 12.44
C GLY A 350 -7.82 -10.15 12.46
N ALA A 351 -7.37 -9.68 13.63
CA ALA A 351 -6.74 -8.36 13.82
C ALA A 351 -5.61 -8.02 12.85
N LEU A 352 -4.69 -8.94 12.53
CA LEU A 352 -3.60 -8.68 11.59
C LEU A 352 -4.10 -8.46 10.15
N GLY A 353 -5.10 -9.23 9.72
CA GLY A 353 -5.75 -9.03 8.43
C GLY A 353 -6.53 -7.70 8.37
N THR A 354 -7.27 -7.37 9.44
CA THR A 354 -7.95 -6.07 9.52
C THR A 354 -6.96 -4.91 9.54
N LEU A 355 -5.82 -5.04 10.22
CA LEU A 355 -4.76 -4.02 10.21
C LEU A 355 -4.40 -3.69 8.77
N CYS A 356 -4.07 -4.67 7.91
CA CYS A 356 -3.81 -4.42 6.49
C CYS A 356 -4.96 -3.64 5.81
N ALA A 357 -6.20 -4.03 6.11
CA ALA A 357 -7.37 -3.41 5.50
C ALA A 357 -7.61 -1.95 5.93
N LEU A 358 -6.93 -1.43 6.97
CA LEU A 358 -7.01 0.00 7.32
C LEU A 358 -6.16 0.89 6.38
N SER A 359 -5.24 0.30 5.60
CA SER A 359 -4.39 1.00 4.62
C SER A 359 -5.08 1.20 3.27
N GLY A 360 -4.53 2.10 2.44
CA GLY A 360 -4.91 2.23 1.02
C GLY A 360 -6.35 2.70 0.79
N LEU A 361 -6.85 3.64 1.60
CA LEU A 361 -8.24 4.11 1.48
C LEU A 361 -8.43 4.98 0.24
N PRO A 362 -9.57 4.85 -0.47
CA PRO A 362 -9.81 5.56 -1.72
C PRO A 362 -9.88 7.08 -1.51
N GLY A 363 -9.14 7.81 -2.35
CA GLY A 363 -9.12 9.28 -2.35
C GLY A 363 -8.21 9.91 -1.29
N GLN A 364 -7.28 9.14 -0.70
CA GLN A 364 -6.22 9.68 0.14
C GLN A 364 -5.03 10.19 -0.67
N THR A 365 -4.32 11.17 -0.12
CA THR A 365 -3.02 11.63 -0.60
C THR A 365 -1.94 10.59 -0.27
N ALA A 366 -0.77 10.70 -0.91
CA ALA A 366 0.37 9.85 -0.59
C ALA A 366 0.83 10.06 0.86
N ALA A 367 0.87 11.32 1.33
CA ALA A 367 1.25 11.67 2.69
C ALA A 367 0.29 11.08 3.74
N MET A 368 -1.02 11.15 3.50
CA MET A 368 -2.01 10.52 4.40
C MET A 368 -1.88 8.99 4.40
N THR A 369 -1.61 8.37 3.24
CA THR A 369 -1.38 6.92 3.15
C THR A 369 -0.14 6.51 3.96
N GLU A 370 0.95 7.28 3.82
CA GLU A 370 2.18 7.10 4.59
C GLU A 370 1.94 7.22 6.10
N ALA A 371 1.22 8.28 6.52
CA ALA A 371 0.86 8.49 7.93
C ALA A 371 0.09 7.30 8.50
N VAL A 372 -0.99 6.88 7.83
CA VAL A 372 -1.81 5.72 8.24
C VAL A 372 -0.95 4.45 8.36
N ASN A 373 -0.12 4.16 7.34
CA ASN A 373 0.77 3.00 7.35
C ASN A 373 1.82 3.09 8.47
N SER A 374 2.32 4.28 8.79
CA SER A 374 3.24 4.47 9.90
C SER A 374 2.59 4.21 11.25
N VAL A 375 1.36 4.70 11.48
CA VAL A 375 0.58 4.38 12.70
C VAL A 375 0.44 2.88 12.87
N GLN A 376 0.09 2.17 11.79
CA GLN A 376 -0.07 0.72 11.82
C GLN A 376 1.26 -0.01 12.05
N LEU A 377 2.38 0.47 11.49
CA LEU A 377 3.71 -0.09 11.73
C LEU A 377 4.12 0.06 13.20
N SER A 378 3.88 1.24 13.82
CA SER A 378 4.10 1.44 15.25
C SER A 378 3.21 0.53 16.11
N ALA A 379 1.96 0.31 15.69
CA ALA A 379 1.06 -0.67 16.31
C ALA A 379 1.59 -2.11 16.21
N VAL A 380 2.03 -2.56 15.03
CA VAL A 380 2.62 -3.90 14.85
C VAL A 380 3.90 -4.04 15.68
N SER A 381 4.76 -3.02 15.67
CA SER A 381 5.97 -3.00 16.49
C SER A 381 5.68 -3.15 17.98
N CYS A 382 4.67 -2.43 18.48
CA CYS A 382 4.19 -2.55 19.86
C CYS A 382 3.70 -3.96 20.18
N VAL A 383 2.93 -4.59 19.28
CA VAL A 383 2.46 -5.98 19.43
C VAL A 383 3.63 -6.96 19.47
N LEU A 384 4.61 -6.84 18.57
CA LEU A 384 5.79 -7.70 18.55
C LEU A 384 6.59 -7.58 19.84
N CYS A 385 6.78 -6.36 20.32
CA CYS A 385 7.48 -6.07 21.58
C CYS A 385 6.73 -6.64 22.79
N ALA A 386 5.43 -6.36 22.90
CA ALA A 386 4.59 -6.73 24.05
C ALA A 386 4.51 -8.24 24.27
N PHE A 387 4.34 -9.00 23.19
CA PHE A 387 4.17 -10.44 23.25
C PHE A 387 5.46 -11.22 22.95
N ALA A 388 6.60 -10.52 22.84
CA ALA A 388 7.90 -11.09 22.50
C ALA A 388 7.83 -12.05 21.27
N LEU A 389 7.04 -11.65 20.26
CA LEU A 389 6.80 -12.49 19.09
C LEU A 389 8.07 -12.52 18.23
N THR A 390 8.72 -13.67 18.19
CA THR A 390 9.86 -13.93 17.30
C THR A 390 9.50 -15.03 16.30
N PRO A 391 10.13 -15.06 15.12
CA PRO A 391 9.91 -16.14 14.15
C PRO A 391 10.21 -17.55 14.68
N LEU A 392 11.06 -17.66 15.72
CA LEU A 392 11.40 -18.93 16.38
C LEU A 392 10.31 -19.40 17.34
N ALA A 393 9.64 -18.48 18.03
CA ALA A 393 8.64 -18.80 19.06
C ALA A 393 7.20 -18.78 18.53
N ALA A 394 6.91 -17.98 17.50
CA ALA A 394 5.58 -17.83 16.95
C ALA A 394 5.17 -19.05 16.10
N PRO A 395 3.89 -19.46 16.11
CA PRO A 395 3.37 -20.39 15.12
C PRO A 395 3.61 -19.89 13.70
N LEU A 396 3.78 -20.82 12.75
CA LEU A 396 4.05 -20.46 11.35
C LEU A 396 2.92 -19.65 10.70
N THR A 397 1.68 -19.92 11.08
CA THR A 397 0.51 -19.16 10.62
C THR A 397 0.63 -17.69 11.04
N ALA A 398 0.90 -17.44 12.32
CA ALA A 398 1.14 -16.10 12.84
C ALA A 398 2.36 -15.44 12.17
N THR A 399 3.45 -16.18 11.97
CA THR A 399 4.63 -15.66 11.24
C THR A 399 4.27 -15.24 9.81
N SER A 400 3.48 -16.05 9.11
CA SER A 400 3.01 -15.73 7.75
C SER A 400 2.11 -14.50 7.73
N GLU A 401 1.18 -14.37 8.69
CA GLU A 401 0.28 -13.22 8.81
C GLU A 401 1.02 -11.93 9.16
N ILE A 402 1.96 -11.98 10.10
CA ILE A 402 2.81 -10.84 10.46
C ILE A 402 3.63 -10.40 9.24
N VAL A 403 4.28 -11.34 8.56
CA VAL A 403 5.08 -11.01 7.37
C VAL A 403 4.21 -10.46 6.25
N ALA A 404 3.02 -11.03 6.01
CA ALA A 404 2.08 -10.48 5.04
C ALA A 404 1.65 -9.05 5.39
N THR A 405 1.40 -8.78 6.68
CA THR A 405 1.05 -7.45 7.19
C THR A 405 2.18 -6.45 6.97
N LEU A 406 3.40 -6.81 7.35
CA LEU A 406 4.58 -5.95 7.14
C LEU A 406 4.84 -5.72 5.65
N CYS A 407 4.73 -6.76 4.81
CA CYS A 407 4.86 -6.60 3.36
C CYS A 407 3.85 -5.58 2.83
N HIS A 408 2.58 -5.68 3.24
CA HIS A 408 1.53 -4.75 2.79
C HIS A 408 1.80 -3.30 3.21
N LEU A 409 2.25 -3.08 4.45
CA LEU A 409 2.50 -1.74 4.98
C LEU A 409 3.73 -1.06 4.37
N PHE A 410 4.77 -1.83 4.02
CA PHE A 410 5.99 -1.29 3.39
C PHE A 410 5.91 -1.23 1.86
N GLN A 411 5.08 -2.06 1.24
CA GLN A 411 5.01 -2.14 -0.21
C GLN A 411 4.67 -0.78 -0.83
N ASP A 412 5.51 -0.35 -1.76
CA ASP A 412 5.37 0.89 -2.51
C ASP A 412 5.37 2.15 -1.59
N GLN A 413 6.00 2.05 -0.40
CA GLN A 413 6.19 3.14 0.56
C GLN A 413 7.68 3.49 0.73
N PRO A 414 8.28 4.30 -0.17
CA PRO A 414 9.73 4.55 -0.19
C PRO A 414 10.22 5.22 1.11
N SER A 415 9.51 6.24 1.61
CA SER A 415 9.87 6.97 2.83
C SER A 415 9.92 6.05 4.06
N LEU A 416 8.91 5.18 4.24
CA LEU A 416 8.85 4.24 5.36
C LEU A 416 9.93 3.17 5.28
N CYS A 417 10.25 2.69 4.07
CA CYS A 417 11.33 1.72 3.87
C CYS A 417 12.68 2.33 4.22
N GLU A 418 12.99 3.52 3.70
CA GLU A 418 14.23 4.24 4.02
C GLU A 418 14.33 4.59 5.50
N GLY A 419 13.22 5.04 6.11
CA GLY A 419 13.10 5.31 7.52
C GLY A 419 13.45 4.10 8.39
N LEU A 420 12.92 2.90 8.07
CA LEU A 420 13.25 1.67 8.80
C LEU A 420 14.76 1.37 8.76
N TRP A 421 15.39 1.45 7.58
CA TRP A 421 16.83 1.18 7.44
C TRP A 421 17.69 2.20 8.17
N GLN A 422 17.22 3.44 8.26
CA GLN A 422 17.87 4.53 9.01
C GLN A 422 17.51 4.53 10.50
N GLN A 423 16.58 3.67 10.94
CA GLN A 423 16.01 3.67 12.28
C GLN A 423 15.43 5.04 12.66
N ALA A 424 14.72 5.66 11.71
CA ALA A 424 14.14 6.99 11.85
C ALA A 424 13.05 7.04 12.92
N ARG A 425 12.36 5.91 13.18
CA ARG A 425 11.34 5.82 14.22
C ARG A 425 11.87 5.08 15.43
N SER A 426 11.43 5.50 16.60
CA SER A 426 11.79 4.81 17.85
C SER A 426 11.15 3.42 17.97
N SER A 427 10.08 3.18 17.21
CA SER A 427 9.41 1.88 17.09
C SER A 427 10.05 0.94 16.07
N ASP A 428 11.17 1.28 15.42
CA ASP A 428 11.76 0.41 14.39
C ASP A 428 12.49 -0.83 14.95
N ALA A 429 12.98 -0.76 16.20
CA ALA A 429 13.81 -1.82 16.77
C ALA A 429 13.12 -3.20 16.86
N PRO A 430 11.85 -3.33 17.31
CA PRO A 430 11.15 -4.62 17.26
C PRO A 430 10.93 -5.17 15.84
N LEU A 431 10.72 -4.29 14.85
CA LEU A 431 10.57 -4.68 13.45
C LEU A 431 11.89 -5.24 12.88
N LEU A 432 13.01 -4.56 13.16
CA LEU A 432 14.34 -5.00 12.77
C LEU A 432 14.76 -6.29 13.49
N SER A 433 14.45 -6.42 14.78
CA SER A 433 14.67 -7.65 15.55
C SER A 433 13.89 -8.83 14.95
N TYR A 434 12.66 -8.59 14.50
CA TYR A 434 11.86 -9.60 13.80
C TYR A 434 12.49 -10.00 12.47
N LEU A 435 12.98 -9.02 11.68
CA LEU A 435 13.73 -9.27 10.44
C LEU A 435 15.02 -10.07 10.70
N ASP A 436 15.76 -9.74 11.77
CA ASP A 436 16.94 -10.49 12.21
C ASP A 436 16.59 -11.92 12.60
N GLY A 437 15.44 -12.14 13.25
CA GLY A 437 14.91 -13.47 13.53
C GLY A 437 14.63 -14.28 12.26
N LEU A 438 14.10 -13.64 11.21
CA LEU A 438 13.91 -14.28 9.90
C LEU A 438 15.26 -14.59 9.24
N ARG A 439 16.23 -13.67 9.32
CA ARG A 439 17.59 -13.88 8.82
C ARG A 439 18.32 -15.00 9.57
N ALA A 440 18.10 -15.14 10.87
CA ALA A 440 18.67 -16.23 11.68
C ALA A 440 18.12 -17.61 11.30
N LEU A 441 16.92 -17.67 10.70
CA LEU A 441 16.32 -18.91 10.17
C LEU A 441 16.74 -19.22 8.72
N PHE A 442 17.55 -18.37 8.08
CA PHE A 442 17.99 -18.56 6.71
C PHE A 442 19.17 -19.55 6.63
N PRO A 443 19.21 -20.51 5.68
CA PRO A 443 18.27 -20.77 4.60
C PRO A 443 17.20 -21.85 4.88
N ALA A 444 17.04 -22.30 6.13
CA ALA A 444 16.01 -23.27 6.49
C ALA A 444 14.58 -22.75 6.27
N PHE A 445 14.34 -21.44 6.46
CA PHE A 445 13.04 -20.81 6.24
C PHE A 445 13.13 -19.51 5.41
N PRO A 446 13.42 -19.61 4.10
CA PRO A 446 13.87 -18.45 3.32
C PRO A 446 12.73 -17.56 2.80
N SER A 447 11.55 -18.12 2.53
CA SER A 447 10.45 -17.39 1.86
C SER A 447 9.99 -16.13 2.60
N PRO A 448 9.76 -16.13 3.93
CA PRO A 448 9.34 -14.91 4.62
C PRO A 448 10.40 -13.80 4.61
N LEU A 449 11.68 -14.17 4.70
CA LEU A 449 12.79 -13.21 4.59
C LEU A 449 12.81 -12.56 3.20
N TYR A 450 12.71 -13.36 2.13
CA TYR A 450 12.66 -12.83 0.76
C TYR A 450 11.49 -11.88 0.54
N ARG A 451 10.28 -12.26 1.00
CA ARG A 451 9.07 -11.43 0.86
C ARG A 451 9.23 -10.08 1.56
N LEU A 452 9.72 -10.08 2.80
CA LEU A 452 9.88 -8.85 3.56
C LEU A 452 10.98 -7.95 2.97
N LEU A 453 12.13 -8.52 2.58
CA LEU A 453 13.18 -7.77 1.89
C LEU A 453 12.71 -7.18 0.55
N ALA A 454 11.86 -7.90 -0.19
CA ALA A 454 11.28 -7.40 -1.44
C ALA A 454 10.37 -6.19 -1.20
N ALA A 455 9.55 -6.22 -0.14
CA ALA A 455 8.71 -5.10 0.25
C ALA A 455 9.53 -3.89 0.72
N LEU A 456 10.65 -4.13 1.40
CA LEU A 456 11.59 -3.11 1.88
C LEU A 456 12.50 -2.51 0.80
N ALA A 457 12.39 -2.96 -0.46
CA ALA A 457 13.16 -2.47 -1.59
C ALA A 457 12.32 -1.57 -2.52
N SER A 458 11.66 -0.56 -1.92
CA SER A 458 10.72 0.34 -2.63
C SER A 458 11.38 1.57 -3.27
N SER A 459 12.66 1.83 -3.02
CA SER A 459 13.46 2.92 -3.58
C SER A 459 14.91 2.46 -3.87
N PRO A 460 15.72 3.21 -4.64
CA PRO A 460 17.11 2.85 -4.87
C PRO A 460 17.93 2.72 -3.57
N ALA A 461 17.74 3.63 -2.62
CA ALA A 461 18.46 3.61 -1.35
C ALA A 461 18.03 2.44 -0.46
N SER A 462 16.72 2.20 -0.34
CA SER A 462 16.18 1.08 0.44
C SER A 462 16.50 -0.28 -0.19
N ALA A 463 16.53 -0.39 -1.52
CA ALA A 463 16.99 -1.57 -2.22
C ALA A 463 18.48 -1.85 -1.98
N ALA A 464 19.34 -0.82 -2.01
CA ALA A 464 20.76 -0.97 -1.69
C ALA A 464 20.96 -1.44 -0.24
N ALA A 465 20.19 -0.90 0.71
CA ALA A 465 20.20 -1.34 2.11
C ALA A 465 19.76 -2.80 2.26
N ALA A 466 18.69 -3.21 1.58
CA ALA A 466 18.22 -4.59 1.58
C ALA A 466 19.26 -5.56 0.99
N VAL A 467 19.92 -5.17 -0.11
CA VAL A 467 21.02 -5.94 -0.72
C VAL A 467 22.20 -6.06 0.23
N ALA A 468 22.65 -4.96 0.84
CA ALA A 468 23.76 -4.97 1.79
C ALA A 468 23.44 -5.83 3.02
N TYR A 469 22.22 -5.72 3.55
CA TYR A 469 21.74 -6.53 4.67
C TYR A 469 21.73 -8.03 4.34
N PHE A 470 21.29 -8.41 3.13
CA PHE A 470 21.21 -9.80 2.70
C PHE A 470 22.55 -10.38 2.21
N ALA A 471 23.46 -9.54 1.72
CA ALA A 471 24.80 -9.94 1.32
C ALA A 471 25.66 -10.37 2.53
N CYS A 472 25.37 -9.84 3.72
CA CYS A 472 26.08 -10.11 4.96
C CYS A 472 25.26 -11.02 5.88
N LEU A 473 25.47 -12.34 5.77
CA LEU A 473 24.83 -13.32 6.65
C LEU A 473 25.67 -13.56 7.91
N PRO A 474 25.08 -13.47 9.12
CA PRO A 474 25.80 -13.73 10.38
C PRO A 474 26.10 -15.23 10.60
N GLY A 475 25.42 -16.10 9.86
CA GLY A 475 25.48 -17.55 10.00
C GLY A 475 24.47 -18.23 9.07
N LEU A 476 24.30 -19.55 9.22
CA LEU A 476 23.36 -20.33 8.44
C LEU A 476 22.53 -21.24 9.35
N ALA A 477 21.22 -21.29 9.13
CA ALA A 477 20.34 -22.27 9.78
C ALA A 477 20.04 -23.45 8.84
N THR A 478 20.27 -24.67 9.33
CA THR A 478 20.03 -25.90 8.56
C THR A 478 19.34 -26.94 9.40
N LEU A 479 18.46 -27.74 8.79
CA LEU A 479 17.90 -28.94 9.41
C LEU A 479 18.91 -30.08 9.32
N GLN A 480 19.23 -30.70 10.46
CA GLN A 480 20.24 -31.76 10.58
C GLN A 480 19.74 -32.91 11.44
N ALA A 481 20.23 -34.12 11.17
CA ALA A 481 20.09 -35.25 12.09
C ALA A 481 21.09 -35.09 13.25
N LEU A 482 20.60 -35.02 14.48
CA LEU A 482 21.39 -34.70 15.68
C LEU A 482 22.24 -35.87 16.19
N ASP A 483 22.01 -37.07 15.69
CA ASP A 483 22.69 -38.33 16.04
C ASP A 483 23.77 -38.75 15.02
N GLY A 484 23.99 -37.94 13.97
CA GLY A 484 24.92 -38.22 12.89
C GLY A 484 26.12 -37.27 12.85
N ASP A 485 26.13 -36.41 11.84
CA ASP A 485 27.27 -35.54 11.50
C ASP A 485 27.40 -34.30 12.40
N VAL A 486 26.59 -34.22 13.45
CA VAL A 486 26.54 -33.14 14.41
C VAL A 486 27.00 -33.70 15.76
N VAL A 487 28.06 -33.13 16.31
CA VAL A 487 28.64 -33.56 17.59
C VAL A 487 28.16 -32.64 18.69
N SER A 488 27.44 -33.17 19.68
CA SER A 488 27.04 -32.41 20.87
C SER A 488 28.25 -32.12 21.75
N LEU A 489 28.45 -30.84 22.10
CA LEU A 489 29.50 -30.40 23.02
C LEU A 489 29.08 -30.54 24.49
N ASP A 490 27.79 -30.42 24.77
CA ASP A 490 27.21 -30.46 26.10
C ASP A 490 26.14 -31.57 26.16
N PRO A 491 26.54 -32.84 26.38
CA PRO A 491 25.62 -33.99 26.31
C PRO A 491 24.49 -33.98 27.34
N GLY A 492 24.52 -33.05 28.31
CA GLY A 492 23.46 -32.86 29.31
C GLY A 492 22.45 -31.74 28.99
N GLU A 493 22.84 -30.73 28.21
CA GLU A 493 21.96 -29.60 27.83
C GLU A 493 21.54 -29.65 26.34
N GLY A 494 22.30 -30.34 25.48
CA GLY A 494 21.95 -30.63 24.08
C GLY A 494 21.85 -29.42 23.15
N THR A 495 22.13 -28.20 23.63
CA THR A 495 21.93 -26.97 22.86
C THR A 495 23.14 -26.57 22.02
N ARG A 496 24.36 -26.92 22.43
CA ARG A 496 25.60 -26.57 21.72
C ARG A 496 26.14 -27.75 20.95
N VAL A 497 26.41 -27.51 19.66
CA VAL A 497 26.86 -28.54 18.73
C VAL A 497 28.01 -28.04 17.87
N VAL A 498 28.74 -28.98 17.26
CA VAL A 498 29.79 -28.72 16.28
C VAL A 498 29.59 -29.60 15.06
N ALA A 499 29.89 -29.09 13.88
CA ALA A 499 29.91 -29.89 12.66
C ALA A 499 31.01 -30.96 12.76
N GLY A 500 30.62 -32.24 12.81
CA GLY A 500 31.55 -33.37 12.90
C GLY A 500 32.21 -33.73 11.57
N ARG A 501 31.75 -33.14 10.46
CA ARG A 501 32.35 -33.18 9.12
C ARG A 501 31.87 -31.98 8.31
N ASP A 502 32.39 -31.82 7.10
CA ASP A 502 31.87 -30.84 6.14
C ASP A 502 30.42 -31.16 5.75
N LEU A 503 29.48 -30.30 6.15
CA LEU A 503 28.04 -30.44 5.86
C LEU A 503 27.67 -29.62 4.64
N ARG A 504 27.18 -30.25 3.57
CA ARG A 504 26.70 -29.55 2.37
C ARG A 504 25.23 -29.18 2.49
N LEU A 505 24.85 -28.03 1.93
CA LEU A 505 23.44 -27.65 1.77
C LEU A 505 22.83 -28.40 0.59
N ASP A 506 21.80 -29.21 0.84
CA ASP A 506 21.16 -30.08 -0.17
C ASP A 506 20.58 -29.32 -1.40
N ALA A 507 20.02 -28.13 -1.19
CA ALA A 507 19.48 -27.27 -2.25
C ALA A 507 20.42 -26.10 -2.64
N ALA A 508 21.62 -26.05 -2.06
CA ALA A 508 22.67 -25.10 -2.41
C ALA A 508 24.05 -25.78 -2.29
N PRO A 509 24.34 -26.79 -3.14
CA PRO A 509 25.48 -27.69 -2.96
C PRO A 509 26.86 -27.03 -3.07
N SER A 510 26.97 -25.80 -3.59
CA SER A 510 28.23 -25.06 -3.57
C SER A 510 28.59 -24.51 -2.20
N ILE A 511 27.62 -24.45 -1.28
CA ILE A 511 27.76 -23.91 0.06
C ILE A 511 27.83 -25.07 1.07
N HIS A 512 28.81 -24.99 1.98
CA HIS A 512 29.02 -26.00 3.02
C HIS A 512 29.39 -25.37 4.36
N VAL A 513 29.02 -26.04 5.44
CA VAL A 513 29.47 -25.76 6.81
C VAL A 513 30.69 -26.64 7.07
N PRO A 514 31.91 -26.06 7.20
CA PRO A 514 33.11 -26.83 7.44
C PRO A 514 33.08 -27.62 8.76
N GLU A 515 33.83 -28.71 8.82
CA GLU A 515 34.10 -29.43 10.06
C GLU A 515 34.64 -28.48 11.15
N GLY A 516 34.19 -28.67 12.39
CA GLY A 516 34.64 -27.90 13.54
C GLY A 516 33.89 -26.57 13.76
N VAL A 517 32.99 -26.17 12.85
CA VAL A 517 32.18 -24.95 13.03
C VAL A 517 31.18 -25.13 14.18
N PRO A 518 31.12 -24.19 15.13
CA PRO A 518 30.16 -24.22 16.22
C PRO A 518 28.75 -23.86 15.73
N GLY A 519 27.76 -24.50 16.33
CA GLY A 519 26.35 -24.21 16.11
C GLY A 519 25.54 -24.35 17.39
N GLN A 520 24.30 -23.92 17.32
CA GLN A 520 23.32 -24.04 18.38
C GLN A 520 22.05 -24.70 17.85
N VAL A 521 21.54 -25.68 18.58
CA VAL A 521 20.20 -26.24 18.34
C VAL A 521 19.18 -25.16 18.69
N LEU A 522 18.45 -24.70 17.69
CA LEU A 522 17.41 -23.69 17.81
C LEU A 522 16.08 -24.37 18.17
N GLY A 523 15.20 -23.64 18.84
CA GLY A 523 13.81 -24.06 18.96
C GLY A 523 13.18 -24.18 17.56
N THR A 524 12.46 -25.26 17.30
CA THR A 524 11.70 -25.39 16.05
C THR A 524 10.36 -24.67 16.20
N PRO A 525 10.01 -23.74 15.29
CA PRO A 525 8.68 -23.12 15.31
C PRO A 525 7.58 -24.20 15.28
N PRO A 526 6.46 -24.00 15.99
CA PRO A 526 5.34 -24.95 15.95
C PRO A 526 4.89 -25.20 14.49
N GLY A 527 4.86 -26.47 14.09
CA GLY A 527 4.54 -26.92 12.72
C GLY A 527 5.71 -26.92 11.72
N PHE A 528 6.90 -26.47 12.11
CA PHE A 528 8.07 -26.35 11.21
C PHE A 528 8.51 -27.69 10.60
N LEU A 529 8.57 -28.74 11.42
CA LEU A 529 8.95 -30.09 10.97
C LEU A 529 7.83 -30.80 10.19
N GLU A 530 6.59 -30.31 10.29
CA GLU A 530 5.43 -30.83 9.56
C GLU A 530 5.29 -30.24 8.16
N LEU A 531 6.01 -29.14 7.89
CA LEU A 531 5.98 -28.49 6.58
C LEU A 531 6.72 -29.32 5.51
N PRO A 532 6.24 -29.28 4.25
CA PRO A 532 7.02 -29.69 3.08
C PRO A 532 8.19 -28.72 2.78
N VAL A 533 8.57 -27.82 3.70
CA VAL A 533 9.77 -26.96 3.62
C VAL A 533 11.06 -27.80 3.70
N THR A 534 10.94 -29.05 4.15
CA THR A 534 11.97 -30.10 4.01
C THR A 534 12.16 -30.59 2.56
N TRP A 535 11.44 -30.05 1.56
CA TRP A 535 11.64 -30.43 0.15
C TRP A 535 13.09 -30.28 -0.29
N ALA A 536 13.77 -29.29 0.30
CA ALA A 536 15.15 -28.97 0.02
C ALA A 536 16.15 -29.86 0.78
N THR A 537 15.74 -30.72 1.72
CA THR A 537 16.63 -31.56 2.54
C THR A 537 16.52 -33.04 2.18
N ALA A 538 17.62 -33.79 2.33
CA ALA A 538 17.64 -35.24 2.19
C ALA A 538 16.70 -35.92 3.20
N ALA A 539 16.56 -35.34 4.40
CA ALA A 539 15.63 -35.79 5.43
C ALA A 539 14.15 -35.71 5.01
N GLY A 540 13.75 -34.69 4.23
CA GLY A 540 12.40 -34.60 3.66
C GLY A 540 12.09 -35.66 2.61
N ARG A 541 13.12 -36.29 2.01
CA ARG A 541 12.97 -37.35 1.00
C ARG A 541 12.85 -38.76 1.61
N HIS A 542 13.22 -38.94 2.88
CA HIS A 542 13.33 -40.26 3.51
C HIS A 542 12.35 -40.56 4.65
N GLY A 543 11.43 -39.64 4.96
CA GLY A 543 10.48 -39.81 6.07
C GLY A 543 11.16 -39.56 7.43
N ALA A 544 10.37 -39.07 8.39
CA ALA A 544 10.80 -38.54 9.69
C ALA A 544 11.97 -39.32 10.31
N HIS A 545 13.17 -38.75 10.25
CA HIS A 545 14.26 -39.16 11.12
C HIS A 545 13.87 -38.75 12.55
N PRO A 546 13.95 -39.65 13.55
CA PRO A 546 13.42 -39.37 14.89
C PRO A 546 14.08 -38.18 15.60
N ASP A 547 15.31 -37.81 15.18
CA ASP A 547 16.14 -36.79 15.83
C ASP A 547 16.54 -35.63 14.87
N LEU A 548 15.57 -35.05 14.15
CA LEU A 548 15.82 -33.84 13.35
C LEU A 548 15.80 -32.59 14.23
N GLY A 549 16.88 -31.82 14.18
CA GLY A 549 17.00 -30.52 14.84
C GLY A 549 17.27 -29.40 13.84
N LEU A 550 16.76 -28.21 14.13
CA LEU A 550 17.18 -26.99 13.46
C LEU A 550 18.46 -26.49 14.14
N VAL A 551 19.55 -26.40 13.38
CA VAL A 551 20.84 -25.93 13.90
C VAL A 551 21.20 -24.61 13.25
N GLY A 552 21.44 -23.58 14.06
CA GLY A 552 22.02 -22.30 13.65
C GLY A 552 23.53 -22.35 13.79
N TRP A 553 24.23 -22.32 12.66
CA TRP A 553 25.69 -22.33 12.58
C TRP A 553 26.25 -20.92 12.63
N THR A 554 27.26 -20.71 13.47
CA THR A 554 27.97 -19.44 13.60
C THR A 554 29.19 -19.46 12.69
N LEU A 555 29.04 -18.98 11.46
CA LEU A 555 30.14 -18.89 10.50
C LEU A 555 30.15 -17.52 9.79
N ALA A 556 31.36 -17.01 9.53
CA ALA A 556 31.55 -15.83 8.71
C ALA A 556 31.28 -16.19 7.24
N CYS A 557 30.08 -15.88 6.77
CA CYS A 557 29.70 -16.09 5.38
C CYS A 557 30.38 -15.00 4.51
N PRO A 558 31.01 -15.36 3.38
CA PRO A 558 31.48 -14.39 2.40
C PRO A 558 30.34 -13.47 1.91
N GLU A 559 30.70 -12.29 1.42
CA GLU A 559 29.75 -11.41 0.73
C GLU A 559 29.04 -12.16 -0.40
N ALA A 560 27.79 -11.80 -0.65
CA ALA A 560 26.90 -12.41 -1.66
C ALA A 560 26.47 -13.87 -1.39
N THR A 561 26.85 -14.49 -0.27
CA THR A 561 26.39 -15.85 0.10
C THR A 561 24.87 -15.98 0.05
N GLY A 562 24.13 -14.99 0.56
CA GLY A 562 22.67 -14.99 0.52
C GLY A 562 22.11 -15.12 -0.90
N PHE A 563 22.66 -14.35 -1.84
CA PHE A 563 22.24 -14.39 -3.24
C PHE A 563 22.66 -15.67 -3.96
N LEU A 564 23.83 -16.24 -3.65
CA LEU A 564 24.23 -17.56 -4.17
C LEU A 564 23.26 -18.65 -3.72
N ILE A 565 22.91 -18.66 -2.43
CA ILE A 565 21.92 -19.59 -1.89
C ILE A 565 20.56 -19.37 -2.55
N LEU A 566 20.13 -18.11 -2.74
CA LEU A 566 18.88 -17.76 -3.43
C LEU A 566 18.85 -18.32 -4.86
N ILE A 567 19.93 -18.16 -5.62
CA ILE A 567 20.01 -18.65 -7.00
C ILE A 567 19.97 -20.18 -7.03
N GLU A 568 20.81 -20.87 -6.26
CA GLU A 568 20.86 -22.34 -6.29
C GLU A 568 19.55 -22.97 -5.81
N ARG A 569 18.98 -22.45 -4.72
CA ARG A 569 17.70 -22.93 -4.20
C ARG A 569 16.55 -22.60 -5.15
N GLY A 570 16.55 -21.42 -5.78
CA GLY A 570 15.57 -21.07 -6.81
C GLY A 570 15.62 -22.02 -8.01
N LEU A 571 16.82 -22.39 -8.45
CA LEU A 571 17.01 -23.38 -9.53
C LEU A 571 16.57 -24.78 -9.11
N ALA A 572 16.87 -25.18 -7.87
CA ALA A 572 16.40 -26.44 -7.31
C ALA A 572 14.86 -26.48 -7.20
N ALA A 573 14.25 -25.36 -6.77
CA ALA A 573 12.79 -25.21 -6.66
C ALA A 573 12.12 -25.28 -8.05
N GLN A 574 12.71 -24.62 -9.05
CA GLN A 574 12.27 -24.71 -10.44
C GLN A 574 12.33 -26.16 -10.96
N GLY A 575 13.37 -26.90 -10.61
CA GLY A 575 13.50 -28.33 -10.89
C GLY A 575 12.41 -29.15 -10.21
N ALA A 576 12.23 -28.96 -8.90
CA ALA A 576 11.24 -29.66 -8.08
C ALA A 576 9.80 -29.41 -8.57
N LEU A 577 9.47 -28.24 -9.11
CA LEU A 577 8.15 -27.98 -9.69
C LEU A 577 7.81 -28.87 -10.89
N ARG A 578 8.81 -29.44 -11.57
CA ARG A 578 8.61 -30.44 -12.62
C ARG A 578 8.20 -31.80 -12.03
N ASP A 579 8.69 -32.15 -10.84
CA ASP A 579 8.57 -33.47 -10.21
C ASP A 579 7.49 -33.49 -9.07
N ALA A 580 6.52 -34.41 -9.14
CA ALA A 580 5.12 -34.20 -8.73
C ALA A 580 4.68 -33.80 -7.29
N PRO A 581 5.32 -34.14 -6.14
CA PRO A 581 4.64 -33.94 -4.83
C PRO A 581 5.12 -32.76 -3.94
N ALA A 582 6.32 -32.21 -4.13
CA ALA A 582 6.87 -31.12 -3.29
C ALA A 582 6.67 -29.69 -3.86
N ALA A 583 5.90 -29.60 -4.95
CA ALA A 583 5.63 -28.37 -5.71
C ALA A 583 5.18 -27.14 -4.89
N PRO A 584 4.36 -27.22 -3.83
CA PRO A 584 3.82 -26.04 -3.16
C PRO A 584 4.87 -25.13 -2.48
N ALA A 585 5.66 -25.67 -1.56
CA ALA A 585 6.64 -24.90 -0.81
C ALA A 585 7.76 -24.37 -1.73
N ALA A 586 8.18 -25.19 -2.71
CA ALA A 586 9.13 -24.79 -3.73
C ALA A 586 8.60 -23.64 -4.61
N ALA A 587 7.32 -23.67 -4.97
CA ALA A 587 6.65 -22.59 -5.70
C ALA A 587 6.67 -21.27 -4.92
N ALA A 588 6.26 -21.30 -3.65
CA ALA A 588 6.21 -20.10 -2.81
C ALA A 588 7.61 -19.51 -2.55
N GLU A 589 8.61 -20.37 -2.36
CA GLU A 589 10.01 -19.95 -2.23
C GLU A 589 10.54 -19.31 -3.52
N LEU A 590 10.28 -19.94 -4.67
CA LEU A 590 10.70 -19.42 -5.98
C LEU A 590 10.04 -18.08 -6.31
N ALA A 591 8.74 -17.94 -6.03
CA ALA A 591 8.01 -16.69 -6.22
C ALA A 591 8.59 -15.58 -5.35
N ALA A 592 8.83 -15.84 -4.06
CA ALA A 592 9.42 -14.85 -3.16
C ALA A 592 10.86 -14.46 -3.56
N ALA A 593 11.67 -15.42 -3.99
CA ALA A 593 13.02 -15.17 -4.50
C ALA A 593 13.01 -14.27 -5.75
N LEU A 594 12.12 -14.55 -6.70
CA LEU A 594 11.98 -13.74 -7.90
C LEU A 594 11.44 -12.34 -7.60
N ALA A 595 10.51 -12.19 -6.67
CA ALA A 595 9.99 -10.89 -6.24
C ALA A 595 11.12 -10.01 -5.68
N LEU A 596 11.99 -10.56 -4.82
CA LEU A 596 13.15 -9.84 -4.29
C LEU A 596 14.09 -9.40 -5.41
N VAL A 597 14.47 -10.31 -6.30
CA VAL A 597 15.36 -9.99 -7.43
C VAL A 597 14.72 -8.93 -8.34
N ALA A 598 13.44 -9.07 -8.67
CA ALA A 598 12.73 -8.13 -9.53
C ALA A 598 12.68 -6.72 -8.93
N ARG A 599 12.40 -6.60 -7.62
CA ARG A 599 12.37 -5.31 -6.91
C ARG A 599 13.74 -4.65 -6.87
N VAL A 600 14.80 -5.38 -6.50
CA VAL A 600 16.16 -4.85 -6.45
C VAL A 600 16.65 -4.42 -7.82
N VAL A 601 16.48 -5.27 -8.84
CA VAL A 601 16.92 -4.98 -10.21
C VAL A 601 16.17 -3.78 -10.79
N ALA A 602 14.87 -3.64 -10.50
CA ALA A 602 14.08 -2.50 -10.97
C ALA A 602 14.41 -1.17 -10.26
N ALA A 603 14.96 -1.23 -9.04
CA ALA A 603 15.26 -0.05 -8.25
C ALA A 603 16.51 0.69 -8.73
N ASP A 604 17.58 -0.03 -9.07
CA ASP A 604 18.86 0.57 -9.49
C ASP A 604 19.64 -0.31 -10.49
N ALA A 605 20.17 0.30 -11.54
CA ALA A 605 20.89 -0.40 -12.60
C ALA A 605 22.30 -0.86 -12.17
N GLY A 606 22.94 -0.17 -11.22
CA GLY A 606 24.20 -0.58 -10.62
C GLY A 606 24.02 -1.85 -9.78
N LEU A 607 23.01 -1.88 -8.92
CA LEU A 607 22.64 -3.08 -8.16
C LEU A 607 22.31 -4.26 -9.08
N ALA A 608 21.59 -4.00 -10.19
CA ALA A 608 21.31 -5.03 -11.19
C ALA A 608 22.58 -5.62 -11.81
N LEU A 609 23.58 -4.79 -12.10
CA LEU A 609 24.88 -5.24 -12.62
C LEU A 609 25.66 -6.05 -11.56
N ASP A 610 25.65 -5.62 -10.30
CA ASP A 610 26.29 -6.34 -9.20
C ASP A 610 25.68 -7.73 -9.01
N LEU A 611 24.34 -7.83 -9.03
CA LEU A 611 23.65 -9.11 -8.97
C LEU A 611 23.95 -10.03 -10.16
N LEU A 612 24.21 -9.47 -11.35
CA LEU A 612 24.60 -10.24 -12.53
C LEU A 612 26.00 -10.87 -12.38
N HIS A 613 26.88 -10.25 -11.59
CA HIS A 613 28.21 -10.77 -11.31
C HIS A 613 28.21 -11.90 -10.27
N ILE A 614 27.15 -12.04 -9.48
CA ILE A 614 26.97 -13.15 -8.55
C ILE A 614 26.47 -14.38 -9.31
N ALA A 615 27.37 -15.35 -9.54
CA ALA A 615 27.06 -16.58 -10.26
C ALA A 615 27.36 -17.82 -9.42
N ALA A 616 26.37 -18.71 -9.34
CA ALA A 616 26.52 -20.06 -8.79
C ALA A 616 27.38 -20.92 -9.74
N PRO A 617 28.36 -21.69 -9.22
CA PRO A 617 29.22 -22.53 -10.05
C PRO A 617 28.41 -23.60 -10.80
N ALA A 618 28.91 -24.04 -11.95
CA ALA A 618 28.26 -25.13 -12.69
C ALA A 618 28.24 -26.41 -11.86
N ALA A 619 27.16 -27.21 -11.96
CA ALA A 619 26.91 -28.38 -11.12
C ALA A 619 28.05 -29.43 -11.08
N GLY A 620 28.96 -29.43 -12.06
CA GLY A 620 30.15 -30.30 -12.09
C GLY A 620 31.43 -29.72 -11.45
N GLU A 621 31.50 -28.41 -11.23
CA GLU A 621 32.65 -27.72 -10.62
C GLU A 621 32.48 -27.59 -9.09
N ALA A 622 31.23 -27.43 -8.61
CA ALA A 622 30.90 -27.43 -7.18
C ALA A 622 31.35 -28.72 -6.46
N ALA A 623 31.43 -29.85 -7.19
CA ALA A 623 31.89 -31.12 -6.65
C ALA A 623 33.42 -31.21 -6.46
N ARG A 624 34.21 -30.31 -7.05
CA ARG A 624 35.69 -30.40 -7.11
C ARG A 624 36.44 -29.34 -6.30
N GLY A 625 35.77 -28.29 -5.81
CA GLY A 625 36.39 -27.21 -5.02
C GLY A 625 36.26 -27.42 -3.51
N ALA A 626 37.35 -27.22 -2.76
CA ALA A 626 37.41 -27.34 -1.30
C ALA A 626 37.25 -25.98 -0.57
N GLY A 627 36.54 -25.03 -1.16
CA GLY A 627 36.39 -23.68 -0.60
C GLY A 627 35.12 -22.99 -1.07
N TRP A 628 34.72 -21.95 -0.33
CA TRP A 628 33.56 -21.13 -0.67
C TRP A 628 33.74 -20.46 -2.03
N PRO A 629 32.71 -20.41 -2.88
CA PRO A 629 32.78 -19.70 -4.15
C PRO A 629 33.04 -18.21 -3.88
N SER A 630 34.15 -17.68 -4.41
CA SER A 630 34.37 -16.24 -4.48
C SER A 630 33.51 -15.69 -5.63
N GLY A 631 32.76 -14.62 -5.39
CA GLY A 631 31.78 -14.03 -6.31
C GLY A 631 32.33 -13.41 -7.61
N GLY A 632 33.33 -14.04 -8.24
CA GLY A 632 33.80 -13.70 -9.58
C GLY A 632 33.03 -14.46 -10.67
N GLN A 633 33.07 -13.94 -11.90
CA GLN A 633 32.49 -14.58 -13.08
C GLN A 633 33.09 -15.99 -13.29
N ALA A 634 32.48 -17.01 -12.70
CA ALA A 634 32.68 -18.38 -13.14
C ALA A 634 32.13 -18.48 -14.57
N ALA A 635 33.00 -18.69 -15.55
CA ALA A 635 32.60 -18.82 -16.94
C ALA A 635 31.60 -19.99 -17.09
N GLY A 636 30.31 -19.67 -17.22
CA GLY A 636 29.22 -20.66 -17.32
C GLY A 636 28.42 -20.91 -16.04
N GLY A 637 28.63 -20.14 -14.97
CA GLY A 637 27.81 -20.18 -13.76
C GLY A 637 26.37 -19.68 -13.97
N ALA A 638 25.44 -20.12 -13.13
CA ALA A 638 24.05 -19.67 -13.16
C ALA A 638 23.87 -18.44 -12.25
N ASP A 639 23.30 -17.38 -12.79
CA ASP A 639 23.04 -16.11 -12.09
C ASP A 639 21.53 -15.82 -11.97
N VAL A 640 21.18 -14.65 -11.44
CA VAL A 640 19.78 -14.19 -11.31
C VAL A 640 19.04 -14.14 -12.65
N LEU A 641 19.71 -13.78 -13.74
CA LEU A 641 19.12 -13.76 -15.09
C LEU A 641 18.86 -15.20 -15.59
N THR A 642 19.76 -16.13 -15.31
CA THR A 642 19.61 -17.55 -15.64
C THR A 642 18.42 -18.15 -14.90
N LEU A 643 18.24 -17.81 -13.63
CA LEU A 643 17.06 -18.20 -12.85
C LEU A 643 15.78 -17.71 -13.52
N ALA A 644 15.68 -16.40 -13.82
CA ALA A 644 14.51 -15.81 -14.47
C ALA A 644 14.20 -16.48 -15.82
N ILE A 645 15.21 -16.66 -16.68
CA ILE A 645 15.05 -17.33 -17.98
C ILE A 645 14.56 -18.77 -17.81
N ARG A 646 15.11 -19.53 -16.85
CA ARG A 646 14.70 -20.92 -16.60
C ARG A 646 13.27 -21.03 -16.08
N VAL A 647 12.81 -20.07 -15.27
CA VAL A 647 11.41 -20.02 -14.84
C VAL A 647 10.50 -19.77 -16.04
N LEU A 648 10.83 -18.80 -16.89
CA LEU A 648 10.04 -18.51 -18.09
C LEU A 648 10.05 -19.69 -19.09
N ALA A 649 11.19 -20.36 -19.26
CA ALA A 649 11.34 -21.48 -20.18
C ALA A 649 10.72 -22.79 -19.65
N GLY A 650 10.68 -22.96 -18.33
CA GLY A 650 10.63 -24.25 -17.66
C GLY A 650 9.34 -24.61 -16.93
N VAL A 651 8.34 -23.71 -16.87
CA VAL A 651 7.08 -24.02 -16.15
C VAL A 651 5.96 -24.46 -17.11
N PRO A 652 5.61 -25.77 -17.14
CA PRO A 652 4.48 -26.27 -17.93
C PRO A 652 3.14 -25.88 -17.32
N LEU A 653 2.06 -25.93 -18.12
CA LEU A 653 0.66 -25.72 -17.73
C LEU A 653 0.22 -26.56 -16.51
N ALA A 654 0.90 -27.68 -16.23
CA ALA A 654 0.67 -28.51 -15.04
C ALA A 654 1.03 -27.80 -13.72
N GLY A 655 1.92 -26.79 -13.76
CA GLY A 655 2.27 -25.96 -12.60
C GLY A 655 1.10 -25.13 -12.08
N ARG A 656 0.16 -24.71 -12.94
CA ARG A 656 -1.04 -23.95 -12.56
C ARG A 656 -2.00 -24.77 -11.70
N ALA A 657 -2.22 -26.03 -12.04
CA ALA A 657 -3.02 -26.95 -11.22
C ALA A 657 -2.35 -27.28 -9.87
N ARG A 658 -1.00 -27.26 -9.83
CA ARG A 658 -0.20 -27.52 -8.62
C ARG A 658 -0.07 -26.30 -7.71
N PHE A 659 0.03 -25.08 -8.28
CA PHE A 659 -0.18 -23.82 -7.55
C PHE A 659 -1.62 -23.73 -7.04
N GLY A 660 -2.61 -24.18 -7.82
CA GLY A 660 -4.02 -24.28 -7.43
C GLY A 660 -4.28 -25.09 -6.16
N ALA A 661 -3.44 -26.08 -5.85
CA ALA A 661 -3.56 -26.92 -4.66
C ALA A 661 -3.01 -26.26 -3.37
N LEU A 662 -2.36 -25.10 -3.47
CA LEU A 662 -1.83 -24.32 -2.34
C LEU A 662 -2.81 -23.32 -1.75
N ALA A 663 -3.74 -22.86 -2.57
CA ALA A 663 -4.69 -21.85 -2.19
C ALA A 663 -6.02 -22.52 -1.83
N GLU A 664 -6.66 -22.03 -0.77
CA GLU A 664 -8.05 -22.42 -0.46
C GLU A 664 -9.00 -22.03 -1.61
N ASP A 665 -8.60 -21.06 -2.45
CA ASP A 665 -9.30 -20.59 -3.63
C ASP A 665 -8.45 -20.69 -4.91
N ALA A 666 -9.03 -21.21 -6.00
CA ALA A 666 -8.36 -21.33 -7.29
C ALA A 666 -7.91 -19.97 -7.88
N ALA A 667 -8.56 -18.86 -7.53
CA ALA A 667 -8.24 -17.52 -8.04
C ALA A 667 -6.92 -16.98 -7.47
N THR A 668 -6.67 -17.13 -6.16
CA THR A 668 -5.46 -16.60 -5.51
C THR A 668 -4.20 -17.38 -5.88
N ALA A 669 -4.35 -18.67 -6.21
CA ALA A 669 -3.28 -19.47 -6.80
C ALA A 669 -2.91 -19.04 -8.23
N GLU A 670 -3.89 -18.63 -9.03
CA GLU A 670 -3.65 -18.10 -10.37
C GLU A 670 -2.93 -16.75 -10.31
N ASP A 671 -3.35 -15.88 -9.38
CA ASP A 671 -2.69 -14.59 -9.14
C ASP A 671 -1.24 -14.75 -8.67
N GLY A 672 -0.95 -15.71 -7.78
CA GLY A 672 0.40 -15.96 -7.29
C GLY A 672 1.36 -16.48 -8.36
N TYR A 673 0.88 -17.36 -9.25
CA TYR A 673 1.67 -17.86 -10.37
C TYR A 673 1.93 -16.77 -11.43
N ASP A 674 0.92 -15.98 -11.75
CA ASP A 674 1.06 -14.87 -12.70
C ASP A 674 1.96 -13.75 -12.17
N ALA A 675 1.93 -13.48 -10.86
CA ALA A 675 2.88 -12.58 -10.20
C ALA A 675 4.33 -13.06 -10.34
N MET A 676 4.61 -14.34 -10.07
CA MET A 676 5.94 -14.93 -10.25
C MET A 676 6.45 -14.79 -11.69
N LEU A 677 5.59 -15.04 -12.69
CA LEU A 677 5.95 -14.84 -14.10
C LEU A 677 6.18 -13.37 -14.42
N ALA A 678 5.37 -12.47 -13.87
CA ALA A 678 5.55 -11.03 -14.04
C ALA A 678 6.91 -10.57 -13.49
N ASP A 679 7.32 -11.06 -12.33
CA ASP A 679 8.62 -10.76 -11.74
C ASP A 679 9.78 -11.27 -12.60
N ALA A 680 9.72 -12.51 -13.09
CA ALA A 680 10.74 -13.03 -14.01
C ALA A 680 10.83 -12.23 -15.32
N LEU A 681 9.69 -11.77 -15.86
CA LEU A 681 9.64 -10.89 -17.04
C LEU A 681 10.22 -9.51 -16.74
N ASN A 682 9.92 -8.93 -15.57
CA ASN A 682 10.46 -7.64 -15.13
C ASN A 682 11.99 -7.70 -14.97
N VAL A 683 12.54 -8.78 -14.39
CA VAL A 683 13.99 -9.03 -14.33
C VAL A 683 14.58 -9.03 -15.74
N CYS A 684 14.00 -9.81 -16.66
CA CYS A 684 14.47 -9.85 -18.05
C CYS A 684 14.40 -8.47 -18.72
N ALA A 685 13.34 -7.70 -18.46
CA ALA A 685 13.11 -6.39 -19.08
C ALA A 685 14.19 -5.38 -18.70
N VAL A 686 14.57 -5.33 -17.42
CA VAL A 686 15.67 -4.47 -16.95
C VAL A 686 17.01 -4.96 -17.49
N MET A 687 17.23 -6.28 -17.46
CA MET A 687 18.48 -6.91 -17.90
C MET A 687 18.73 -6.82 -19.41
N VAL A 688 17.76 -6.36 -20.22
CA VAL A 688 17.99 -6.08 -21.65
C VAL A 688 19.15 -5.10 -21.85
N GLN A 689 19.26 -4.08 -20.98
CA GLN A 689 20.32 -3.06 -21.12
C GLN A 689 21.70 -3.60 -20.73
N LEU A 690 21.75 -4.57 -19.81
CA LEU A 690 22.99 -5.07 -19.21
C LEU A 690 23.52 -6.34 -19.92
N ALA A 691 22.61 -7.20 -20.38
CA ALA A 691 22.93 -8.47 -21.03
C ALA A 691 22.01 -8.77 -22.23
N PRO A 692 21.96 -7.88 -23.25
CA PRO A 692 21.01 -7.96 -24.36
C PRO A 692 21.05 -9.30 -25.10
N ASP A 693 22.24 -9.83 -25.39
CA ASP A 693 22.41 -11.08 -26.14
C ASP A 693 21.80 -12.29 -25.43
N ARG A 694 21.91 -12.33 -24.09
CA ARG A 694 21.36 -13.44 -23.28
C ARG A 694 19.85 -13.38 -23.23
N VAL A 695 19.27 -12.18 -23.11
CA VAL A 695 17.81 -12.00 -23.11
C VAL A 695 17.25 -12.27 -24.51
N VAL A 696 17.88 -11.79 -25.57
CA VAL A 696 17.49 -12.07 -26.96
C VAL A 696 17.51 -13.56 -27.25
N ARG A 697 18.61 -14.25 -26.89
CA ARG A 697 18.71 -15.70 -27.05
C ARG A 697 17.61 -16.42 -26.28
N ALA A 698 17.34 -16.02 -25.04
CA ALA A 698 16.27 -16.63 -24.25
C ALA A 698 14.89 -16.45 -24.89
N VAL A 699 14.57 -15.25 -25.38
CA VAL A 699 13.29 -14.94 -26.02
C VAL A 699 13.11 -15.74 -27.32
N THR A 700 14.16 -15.85 -28.13
CA THR A 700 14.16 -16.56 -29.42
C THR A 700 14.15 -18.08 -29.25
N ASP A 701 15.07 -18.64 -28.46
CA ASP A 701 15.24 -20.09 -28.28
C ASP A 701 14.06 -20.75 -27.56
N HIS A 702 13.44 -20.04 -26.61
CA HIS A 702 12.37 -20.60 -25.79
C HIS A 702 10.97 -20.10 -26.16
N LEU A 703 10.85 -19.26 -27.21
CA LEU A 703 9.60 -18.61 -27.61
C LEU A 703 8.87 -17.99 -26.40
N LEU A 704 9.63 -17.40 -25.47
CA LEU A 704 9.14 -17.05 -24.12
C LEU A 704 7.91 -16.17 -24.20
N LEU A 705 7.99 -15.15 -25.05
CA LEU A 705 6.92 -14.21 -25.15
C LEU A 705 5.68 -14.80 -25.86
N GLU A 706 5.85 -15.65 -26.87
CA GLU A 706 4.73 -16.37 -27.54
C GLU A 706 3.99 -17.31 -26.57
N ARG A 707 4.74 -17.97 -25.68
CA ARG A 707 4.18 -18.78 -24.60
C ARG A 707 3.44 -17.94 -23.56
N CYS A 708 3.94 -16.74 -23.24
CA CYS A 708 3.23 -15.81 -22.36
C CYS A 708 1.96 -15.24 -23.02
N TRP A 709 1.99 -14.87 -24.32
CA TRP A 709 0.83 -14.30 -25.00
C TRP A 709 -0.29 -15.29 -25.28
N SER A 710 0.05 -16.51 -25.70
CA SER A 710 -0.95 -17.57 -25.87
C SER A 710 -1.70 -17.91 -24.57
N ARG A 711 -1.09 -17.63 -23.40
CA ARG A 711 -1.73 -17.74 -22.09
C ARG A 711 -2.67 -16.56 -21.82
N LEU A 712 -2.25 -15.33 -22.13
CA LEU A 712 -3.00 -14.09 -21.91
C LEU A 712 -4.20 -13.89 -22.86
N ALA A 713 -4.16 -14.49 -24.05
CA ALA A 713 -5.22 -14.35 -25.06
C ALA A 713 -6.47 -15.22 -24.83
N ARG A 714 -6.48 -16.10 -23.81
CA ARG A 714 -7.61 -17.00 -23.53
C ARG A 714 -8.85 -16.23 -23.09
N PRO A 715 -10.04 -16.49 -23.66
CA PRO A 715 -11.28 -15.78 -23.32
C PRO A 715 -11.77 -16.04 -21.89
N ASP A 716 -11.41 -17.19 -21.30
CA ASP A 716 -11.89 -17.66 -19.99
C ASP A 716 -10.87 -17.46 -18.84
N GLY A 717 -9.76 -16.73 -19.07
CA GLY A 717 -8.72 -16.52 -18.06
C GLY A 717 -8.95 -15.26 -17.20
N PRO A 718 -8.48 -15.22 -15.94
CA PRO A 718 -8.54 -14.02 -15.12
C PRO A 718 -7.71 -12.91 -15.78
N GLY A 719 -8.37 -11.85 -16.24
CA GLY A 719 -7.77 -10.56 -16.58
C GLY A 719 -6.76 -10.53 -17.74
N ARG A 720 -7.20 -10.08 -18.92
CA ARG A 720 -6.31 -9.62 -20.01
C ARG A 720 -5.41 -8.42 -19.62
N ASP A 721 -5.65 -7.84 -18.45
CA ASP A 721 -4.95 -6.70 -17.85
C ASP A 721 -4.19 -7.09 -16.57
N CYS A 722 -3.74 -8.36 -16.44
CA CYS A 722 -2.97 -8.83 -15.29
C CYS A 722 -1.49 -8.35 -15.30
N ALA A 723 -0.82 -8.40 -14.13
CA ALA A 723 0.57 -7.95 -13.95
C ALA A 723 1.56 -8.60 -14.94
N CYS A 724 1.33 -9.87 -15.29
CA CYS A 724 2.14 -10.61 -16.26
C CYS A 724 2.06 -10.01 -17.68
N ALA A 725 0.88 -9.57 -18.11
CA ALA A 725 0.71 -8.90 -19.40
C ALA A 725 1.48 -7.57 -19.45
N LEU A 726 1.40 -6.78 -18.37
CA LEU A 726 2.14 -5.52 -18.25
C LEU A 726 3.65 -5.75 -18.28
N ALA A 727 4.14 -6.76 -17.56
CA ALA A 727 5.55 -7.14 -17.55
C ALA A 727 6.04 -7.62 -18.93
N ALA A 728 5.23 -8.38 -19.67
CA ALA A 728 5.54 -8.79 -21.03
C ALA A 728 5.63 -7.58 -21.99
N ILE A 729 4.72 -6.61 -21.86
CA ILE A 729 4.76 -5.34 -22.61
C ILE A 729 6.03 -4.56 -22.27
N ARG A 730 6.42 -4.49 -20.99
CA ARG A 730 7.66 -3.83 -20.55
C ARG A 730 8.89 -4.49 -21.16
N LEU A 731 8.98 -5.82 -21.16
CA LEU A 731 10.07 -6.56 -21.80
C LEU A 731 10.12 -6.29 -23.31
N ALA A 732 8.99 -6.37 -24.01
CA ALA A 732 8.93 -6.07 -25.44
C ALA A 732 9.35 -4.61 -25.72
N THR A 733 8.92 -3.67 -24.89
CA THR A 733 9.28 -2.24 -24.97
C THR A 733 10.79 -2.07 -24.79
N ALA A 734 11.38 -2.73 -23.80
CA ALA A 734 12.82 -2.68 -23.54
C ALA A 734 13.62 -3.26 -24.73
N LEU A 735 13.22 -4.40 -25.27
CA LEU A 735 13.84 -5.02 -26.44
C LEU A 735 13.81 -4.09 -27.67
N LEU A 736 12.66 -3.48 -27.98
CA LEU A 736 12.56 -2.53 -29.10
C LEU A 736 13.33 -1.22 -28.87
N THR A 737 13.52 -0.82 -27.62
CA THR A 737 14.24 0.41 -27.27
C THR A 737 15.76 0.24 -27.35
N HIS A 738 16.27 -0.93 -26.98
CA HIS A 738 17.70 -1.15 -26.79
C HIS A 738 18.37 -2.01 -27.86
N LEU A 739 17.61 -2.71 -28.71
CA LEU A 739 18.18 -3.52 -29.78
C LEU A 739 18.21 -2.75 -31.11
N PRO A 740 19.34 -2.79 -31.85
CA PRO A 740 19.39 -2.27 -33.21
C PRO A 740 18.45 -3.08 -34.13
N SER A 741 17.99 -2.45 -35.22
CA SER A 741 17.14 -3.07 -36.23
C SER A 741 17.80 -4.34 -36.78
N SER A 742 17.21 -5.50 -36.45
CA SER A 742 17.67 -6.85 -36.76
C SER A 742 16.48 -7.78 -37.04
N GLU A 743 16.70 -8.97 -37.60
CA GLU A 743 15.63 -9.97 -37.83
C GLU A 743 14.86 -10.30 -36.54
N VAL A 744 15.52 -10.23 -35.37
CA VAL A 744 14.90 -10.41 -34.05
C VAL A 744 13.90 -9.29 -33.75
N THR A 745 14.23 -8.03 -34.06
CA THR A 745 13.28 -6.91 -33.89
C THR A 745 12.09 -7.01 -34.84
N GLU A 746 12.30 -7.50 -36.06
CA GLU A 746 11.21 -7.74 -37.02
C GLU A 746 10.27 -8.85 -36.54
N GLU A 747 10.82 -9.96 -36.06
CA GLU A 747 10.06 -11.09 -35.52
C GLU A 747 9.33 -10.73 -34.22
N LEU A 748 9.95 -9.91 -33.37
CA LEU A 748 9.30 -9.31 -32.20
C LEU A 748 8.11 -8.44 -32.62
N VAL A 749 8.28 -7.52 -33.57
CA VAL A 749 7.15 -6.68 -34.03
C VAL A 749 6.01 -7.57 -34.59
N ALA A 750 6.33 -8.59 -35.38
CA ALA A 750 5.35 -9.50 -35.97
C ALA A 750 4.57 -10.32 -34.93
N ARG A 751 5.28 -10.97 -33.99
CA ARG A 751 4.71 -11.94 -33.05
C ARG A 751 4.14 -11.32 -31.78
N CYS A 752 4.54 -10.09 -31.44
CA CYS A 752 4.34 -9.51 -30.11
C CYS A 752 3.38 -8.31 -30.14
N VAL A 753 3.65 -7.36 -31.03
CA VAL A 753 2.94 -6.07 -31.07
C VAL A 753 1.55 -6.25 -31.69
N LEU A 754 1.45 -7.06 -32.74
CA LEU A 754 0.21 -7.24 -33.47
C LEU A 754 -0.91 -7.94 -32.65
N PRO A 755 -0.67 -9.04 -31.92
CA PRO A 755 -1.71 -9.62 -31.05
C PRO A 755 -2.20 -8.64 -29.98
N LEU A 756 -1.30 -7.83 -29.39
CA LEU A 756 -1.64 -6.83 -28.37
C LEU A 756 -2.53 -5.70 -28.91
N MET A 757 -2.39 -5.33 -30.18
CA MET A 757 -3.24 -4.32 -30.83
C MET A 757 -4.66 -4.83 -31.10
N THR A 758 -4.88 -6.14 -31.10
CA THR A 758 -6.19 -6.76 -31.38
C THR A 758 -6.99 -7.14 -30.12
N LEU A 759 -6.39 -7.02 -28.93
CA LEU A 759 -7.03 -7.36 -27.67
C LEU A 759 -7.74 -6.14 -27.07
N ALA A 760 -9.08 -6.15 -27.08
CA ALA A 760 -9.87 -5.15 -26.36
C ALA A 760 -9.70 -5.34 -24.82
N PRO A 761 -9.48 -4.25 -24.05
CA PRO A 761 -9.49 -4.32 -22.58
C PRO A 761 -10.88 -4.74 -22.09
N GLN A 762 -10.94 -5.50 -20.99
CA GLN A 762 -12.23 -5.93 -20.42
C GLN A 762 -12.86 -4.86 -19.54
N ASP A 763 -12.05 -4.05 -18.84
CA ASP A 763 -12.50 -2.89 -18.08
C ASP A 763 -11.67 -1.65 -18.44
N PRO A 764 -12.13 -0.80 -19.36
CA PRO A 764 -11.41 0.40 -19.79
C PRO A 764 -11.36 1.52 -18.74
N PHE A 765 -11.96 1.34 -17.55
CA PHE A 765 -12.16 2.41 -16.57
C PHE A 765 -11.40 2.24 -15.25
N GLY A 766 -10.61 1.17 -15.08
CA GLY A 766 -9.73 0.97 -13.92
C GLY A 766 -8.35 1.65 -14.02
N PRO A 767 -7.72 2.08 -12.90
CA PRO A 767 -6.39 2.71 -12.92
C PRO A 767 -5.27 1.77 -13.43
N ALA A 768 -5.34 0.47 -13.11
CA ALA A 768 -4.43 -0.54 -13.68
C ALA A 768 -4.61 -0.67 -15.20
N SER A 769 -5.84 -0.58 -15.69
CA SER A 769 -6.17 -0.58 -17.12
C SER A 769 -5.60 0.65 -17.83
N CYS A 770 -5.59 1.82 -17.19
CA CYS A 770 -4.96 3.03 -17.72
C CYS A 770 -3.43 2.89 -17.84
N GLN A 771 -2.74 2.34 -16.85
CA GLN A 771 -1.29 2.11 -16.95
C GLN A 771 -0.95 1.07 -18.02
N ALA A 772 -1.70 -0.02 -18.07
CA ALA A 772 -1.58 -1.03 -19.12
C ALA A 772 -1.83 -0.42 -20.51
N MET A 773 -2.80 0.48 -20.63
CA MET A 773 -3.10 1.19 -21.86
C MET A 773 -1.95 2.10 -22.29
N ALA A 774 -1.44 2.95 -21.40
CA ALA A 774 -0.29 3.82 -21.69
C ALA A 774 0.93 3.01 -22.14
N ALA A 775 1.20 1.87 -21.50
CA ALA A 775 2.28 0.96 -21.88
C ALA A 775 2.06 0.33 -23.28
N ARG A 776 0.83 -0.09 -23.60
CA ARG A 776 0.48 -0.62 -24.95
C ARG A 776 0.67 0.43 -26.04
N LEU A 777 0.18 1.65 -25.82
CA LEU A 777 0.31 2.76 -26.77
C LEU A 777 1.78 3.10 -27.02
N ARG A 778 2.60 3.12 -25.97
CA ARG A 778 4.05 3.32 -26.09
C ARG A 778 4.71 2.22 -26.92
N LEU A 779 4.34 0.95 -26.71
CA LEU A 779 4.88 -0.17 -27.47
C LEU A 779 4.55 -0.06 -28.97
N VAL A 780 3.30 0.26 -29.31
CA VAL A 780 2.86 0.48 -30.70
C VAL A 780 3.64 1.63 -31.32
N ARG A 781 3.80 2.74 -30.59
CA ARG A 781 4.55 3.91 -31.06
C ARG A 781 5.99 3.52 -31.41
N LEU A 782 6.66 2.82 -30.50
CA LEU A 782 8.04 2.38 -30.70
C LEU A 782 8.15 1.46 -31.92
N ALA A 783 7.26 0.48 -32.05
CA ALA A 783 7.24 -0.46 -33.17
C ALA A 783 7.10 0.25 -34.54
N LEU A 784 6.26 1.28 -34.63
CA LEU A 784 6.08 2.08 -35.85
C LEU A 784 7.29 2.97 -36.18
N THR A 785 8.13 3.28 -35.17
CA THR A 785 9.33 4.12 -35.34
C THR A 785 10.61 3.32 -35.56
N VAL A 786 10.59 1.98 -35.45
CA VAL A 786 11.79 1.17 -35.72
C VAL A 786 12.06 1.17 -37.24
N PRO A 787 13.30 1.42 -37.70
CA PRO A 787 13.68 1.36 -39.12
C PRO A 787 13.34 0.02 -39.80
N ALA A 788 13.20 -1.03 -38.99
CA ALA A 788 12.71 -2.34 -39.39
C ALA A 788 11.32 -2.29 -40.07
N TRP A 789 10.45 -1.32 -39.76
CA TRP A 789 9.14 -1.21 -40.42
C TRP A 789 9.26 -0.80 -41.91
N GLU A 790 10.25 0.04 -42.24
CA GLU A 790 10.54 0.45 -43.63
C GLU A 790 11.20 -0.67 -44.45
N ALA A 791 12.05 -1.50 -43.83
CA ALA A 791 12.75 -2.60 -44.49
C ALA A 791 11.97 -3.94 -44.51
N ALA A 792 11.23 -4.24 -43.44
CA ALA A 792 10.53 -5.50 -43.22
C ALA A 792 9.05 -5.45 -43.58
N GLY A 793 8.49 -4.28 -43.91
CA GLY A 793 7.09 -4.09 -44.28
C GLY A 793 6.52 -5.19 -45.20
N PRO A 794 7.21 -5.57 -46.31
CA PRO A 794 6.74 -6.66 -47.18
C PRO A 794 6.77 -8.06 -46.55
N ARG A 795 7.71 -8.33 -45.64
CA ARG A 795 7.92 -9.61 -44.95
C ARG A 795 6.95 -9.74 -43.76
N LEU A 796 6.76 -8.66 -43.00
CA LEU A 796 5.72 -8.48 -41.97
C LEU A 796 4.33 -8.64 -42.57
N LEU A 797 4.01 -7.98 -43.69
CA LEU A 797 2.73 -8.16 -44.40
C LEU A 797 2.52 -9.59 -44.90
N ARG A 798 3.57 -10.33 -45.28
CA ARG A 798 3.47 -11.77 -45.62
C ARG A 798 3.23 -12.64 -44.38
N LEU A 799 3.93 -12.40 -43.27
CA LEU A 799 3.72 -13.11 -42.00
C LEU A 799 2.31 -12.88 -41.43
N LEU A 800 1.70 -11.73 -41.76
CA LEU A 800 0.30 -11.40 -41.46
C LEU A 800 -0.73 -12.12 -42.35
N GLY A 801 -0.29 -12.92 -43.33
CA GLY A 801 -1.19 -13.49 -44.35
C GLY A 801 -1.78 -12.43 -45.30
N LEU A 802 -1.27 -11.20 -45.26
CA LEU A 802 -1.69 -10.06 -46.09
C LEU A 802 -0.83 -9.90 -47.36
N GLY A 803 0.19 -10.74 -47.52
CA GLY A 803 1.13 -10.74 -48.64
C GLY A 803 0.74 -11.69 -49.76
N GLY A 804 -0.45 -11.51 -50.33
CA GLY A 804 -0.84 -12.10 -51.62
C GLY A 804 -0.93 -11.00 -52.67
N GLU A 805 -0.31 -11.19 -53.83
CA GLU A 805 -0.13 -10.20 -54.93
C GLU A 805 -1.41 -9.59 -55.55
N ARG A 806 -2.60 -9.73 -54.95
CA ARG A 806 -3.84 -9.22 -55.57
C ARG A 806 -4.80 -8.43 -54.71
N GLN A 807 -4.51 -8.11 -53.46
CA GLN A 807 -5.33 -7.12 -52.76
C GLN A 807 -4.46 -6.20 -51.90
N ARG A 808 -4.67 -4.89 -52.05
CA ARG A 808 -4.24 -3.85 -51.10
C ARG A 808 -5.37 -3.50 -50.10
N PRO A 809 -5.78 -4.33 -49.11
CA PRO A 809 -6.62 -3.87 -48.01
C PRO A 809 -5.89 -3.95 -46.64
N GLY A 810 -4.61 -4.34 -46.60
CA GLY A 810 -3.89 -4.58 -45.34
C GLY A 810 -3.69 -3.33 -44.47
N ALA A 811 -3.25 -2.22 -45.06
CA ALA A 811 -3.08 -0.95 -44.33
C ALA A 811 -4.44 -0.34 -43.91
N ALA A 812 -5.46 -0.45 -44.77
CA ALA A 812 -6.79 0.07 -44.48
C ALA A 812 -7.47 -0.67 -43.33
N ASN A 813 -7.28 -1.99 -43.20
CA ASN A 813 -7.84 -2.78 -42.09
C ASN A 813 -7.11 -2.51 -40.76
N LEU A 814 -5.78 -2.32 -40.78
CA LEU A 814 -5.02 -1.94 -39.59
C LEU A 814 -5.41 -0.52 -39.13
N VAL A 815 -5.50 0.43 -40.06
CA VAL A 815 -5.94 1.80 -39.79
C VAL A 815 -7.41 1.85 -39.34
N ALA A 816 -8.28 0.99 -39.90
CA ALA A 816 -9.67 0.87 -39.46
C ALA A 816 -9.80 0.25 -38.06
N ALA A 817 -9.00 -0.77 -37.74
CA ALA A 817 -8.95 -1.35 -36.39
C ALA A 817 -8.42 -0.33 -35.37
N LEU A 818 -7.35 0.40 -35.71
CA LEU A 818 -6.80 1.49 -34.91
C LEU A 818 -7.76 2.67 -34.76
N GLY A 819 -8.53 2.98 -35.80
CA GLY A 819 -9.53 4.04 -35.80
C GLY A 819 -10.79 3.68 -35.00
N GLN A 820 -11.27 2.44 -35.09
CA GLN A 820 -12.38 1.95 -34.27
C GLN A 820 -12.01 1.86 -32.79
N ALA A 821 -10.81 1.37 -32.51
CA ALA A 821 -10.29 1.34 -31.16
C ALA A 821 -10.06 2.78 -30.64
N GLY A 822 -9.49 3.67 -31.46
CA GLY A 822 -9.34 5.10 -31.17
C GLY A 822 -10.66 5.84 -30.88
N ALA A 823 -11.74 5.51 -31.59
CA ALA A 823 -13.06 6.08 -31.36
C ALA A 823 -13.70 5.60 -30.04
N ALA A 824 -13.54 4.32 -29.70
CA ALA A 824 -13.92 3.80 -28.38
C ALA A 824 -13.09 4.43 -27.25
N TRP A 825 -11.82 4.77 -27.51
CA TRP A 825 -10.88 5.35 -26.54
C TRP A 825 -11.07 6.85 -26.30
N ALA A 826 -11.45 7.62 -27.33
CA ALA A 826 -11.75 9.05 -27.21
C ALA A 826 -12.95 9.32 -26.28
N GLY A 827 -13.91 8.39 -26.22
CA GLY A 827 -15.03 8.46 -25.27
C GLY A 827 -14.64 8.17 -23.81
N ALA A 828 -13.56 7.40 -23.57
CA ALA A 828 -13.12 7.00 -22.23
C ALA A 828 -12.21 8.03 -21.54
N ALA A 829 -11.40 8.78 -22.30
CA ALA A 829 -10.49 9.81 -21.78
C ALA A 829 -11.20 11.03 -21.15
N ALA A 830 -12.53 11.13 -21.27
CA ALA A 830 -13.34 12.19 -20.68
C ALA A 830 -13.79 11.91 -19.24
N VAL A 831 -13.54 10.70 -18.70
CA VAL A 831 -14.20 10.22 -17.47
C VAL A 831 -13.24 10.00 -16.28
N VAL A 832 -11.93 9.84 -16.48
CA VAL A 832 -10.95 9.55 -15.40
C VAL A 832 -9.58 10.20 -15.70
N ASP A 833 -8.76 10.45 -14.66
CA ASP A 833 -7.37 10.95 -14.65
C ASP A 833 -6.41 10.15 -15.60
N ALA A 834 -6.61 10.27 -16.90
CA ALA A 834 -5.96 9.48 -17.95
C ALA A 834 -4.87 10.27 -18.70
N GLU A 835 -4.14 11.14 -18.00
CA GLU A 835 -3.21 12.07 -18.65
C GLU A 835 -2.05 11.35 -19.37
N ALA A 836 -1.52 10.27 -18.79
CA ALA A 836 -0.47 9.46 -19.42
C ALA A 836 -0.95 8.80 -20.73
N CYS A 837 -2.17 8.25 -20.74
CA CYS A 837 -2.80 7.67 -21.93
C CYS A 837 -3.02 8.73 -23.01
N ARG A 838 -3.59 9.89 -22.63
CA ARG A 838 -3.83 11.01 -23.54
C ARG A 838 -2.53 11.50 -24.16
N ARG A 839 -1.46 11.59 -23.37
CA ARG A 839 -0.14 12.04 -23.82
C ARG A 839 0.48 11.08 -24.84
N GLU A 840 0.44 9.77 -24.62
CA GLU A 840 0.93 8.79 -25.60
C GLU A 840 0.02 8.69 -26.84
N TRP A 841 -1.29 8.83 -26.70
CA TRP A 841 -2.22 8.87 -27.84
C TRP A 841 -1.95 10.06 -28.77
N LEU A 842 -1.80 11.26 -28.21
CA LEU A 842 -1.46 12.46 -28.98
C LEU A 842 -0.12 12.33 -29.73
N ARG A 843 0.83 11.57 -29.17
CA ARG A 843 2.13 11.26 -29.82
C ARG A 843 2.03 10.22 -30.92
N LEU A 844 1.00 9.36 -30.89
CA LEU A 844 0.76 8.34 -31.92
C LEU A 844 0.06 8.91 -33.15
N LEU A 845 -0.84 9.88 -32.99
CA LEU A 845 -1.64 10.45 -34.08
C LEU A 845 -0.83 10.86 -35.33
N PRO A 846 0.35 11.51 -35.23
CA PRO A 846 1.14 11.89 -36.40
C PRO A 846 1.80 10.71 -37.14
N LEU A 847 1.96 9.55 -36.49
CA LEU A 847 2.54 8.34 -37.11
C LEU A 847 1.47 7.48 -37.81
N LEU A 848 0.20 7.65 -37.40
CA LEU A 848 -0.95 6.97 -38.00
C LEU A 848 -1.51 7.70 -39.22
N ALA A 849 -1.35 9.03 -39.24
CA ALA A 849 -1.64 9.89 -40.38
C ALA A 849 -0.53 9.79 -41.43
#